data_AF-A0A7I7YGF3-F1
#
_entry.id   AF-A0A7I7YGF3-F1
#
_cell.length_a   1.000
_cell.length_b   1.000
_cell.length_c   1.000
_cell.angle_alpha   90.00
_cell.angle_beta   90.00
_cell.angle_gamma   90.00
#
_symmetry.space_group_name_H-M   'P 1'
#
loop_
_entity.id
_entity.type
_entity.pdbx_description
1 polymer ?
#
loop_
_entity_poly.entity_id
_entity_poly.type
_entity_poly.pdbx_seq_one_letter_code
_entity_poly.pdbx_strand_id
1 'polypeptide(L)'
;MSAAITELFGGYGREFQALSAASARFHAEFARLLGSGGAAYAAAEAASADPLTSLVGFFQQFGVFSPVELATGRPLFGNGANGAAGTGQAGADGGWIIGNGGNGGSGGISADGVNGQAGGAGGSAGLWGAGGNGGAGGNAAGAGGVGGNGGAGGANGWIGGGNGGAGGLGGNGSGGGTGGNGGNGGAGGANRQIFSLSGVGGAGGVGGDGGAGAQGAGTIVAGQAGAAGGDGGNGGNGGVGGANAALFGGAGGAGGWGGNGAAGGDGGAGGSGVLAGTVGGDGGVGGNGGNGGAFGGGGTSSGFNVGGSDGVAGGWGDAGDGGAGGNGAAGGSATGSGQAGFAGGAGGAGGNGGSSGSGRANGDGGAGGNGGAGGAGADGAAGVDGAGQAGGNGGAGGNAGAGGSAGSGAGTAGANGNAGVGGDGGAGGNGGAGDSAANGNGDNGFDGGVGGTGGQGGSAGAGGTNGNGGNAGSGGAGGNGGGGEGQDGGAGGNGGNAGAVGSAGAGAGAAGVAGGAGDGGDGGAGGNGGDGFSGGAGSGEAGVAGGNGGAGGAGGNSGPGGTNGSGGAGGVGGHGGDGGSGVPVSGGSGAGGDGGAGGNGGVGGAAGSGGVGGAVGNGGDAGDGGAGGAGADRGAFSGDDGGAGGNGGAGGVGGSAGGAGGASGSGGDGGAGGAGGDGAAGDTTAGAGGAGGNGGNGGSAGAVGTGGTAGNGGDAGDGGAGGDGLTGTAAHPDGGNAGNGGAGGRGGDAGGAGASNGNGGNGGQAGTGGAGYDAAGDPGAASGAAGGNGGAGGDGGAGGAAGSGGSGGVVGNGGNGGAGGAGGSGAAGAAGSGDAGGQGGNGGAGGQGGSAGGASGTAGASGHGGNAGNGGDGNSRTARDQGQRRRQR
;
A
#
# COMPACT_ATOMS: atom_id res chain seq x y z
N MET A 1 26.47 -3.25 9.93
CA MET A 1 26.45 -3.50 8.48
C MET A 1 25.09 -3.12 7.85
N SER A 2 23.96 -3.38 8.53
CA SER A 2 22.61 -2.95 8.11
C SER A 2 22.43 -1.41 8.04
N ALA A 3 22.83 -0.62 9.06
CA ALA A 3 22.68 0.84 9.03
C ALA A 3 23.41 1.54 7.87
N ALA A 4 24.60 1.06 7.48
CA ALA A 4 25.34 1.60 6.34
C ALA A 4 24.70 1.22 4.99
N ILE A 5 23.97 0.10 4.92
CA ILE A 5 23.25 -0.34 3.71
C ILE A 5 21.91 0.40 3.60
N THR A 6 21.20 0.63 4.71
CA THR A 6 19.98 1.46 4.76
C THR A 6 20.28 2.94 4.48
N GLU A 7 21.41 3.47 4.96
CA GLU A 7 21.87 4.81 4.63
C GLU A 7 22.29 4.92 3.16
N LEU A 8 22.86 3.84 2.59
CA LEU A 8 23.18 3.75 1.17
C LEU A 8 21.91 3.72 0.31
N PHE A 9 20.92 2.87 0.62
CA PHE A 9 19.66 2.80 -0.13
C PHE A 9 18.76 4.02 0.08
N GLY A 10 18.72 4.61 1.29
CA GLY A 10 18.03 5.88 1.55
C GLY A 10 18.72 7.07 0.89
N GLY A 11 20.04 7.02 0.75
CA GLY A 11 20.82 7.95 -0.07
C GLY A 11 20.47 7.82 -1.55
N TYR A 12 20.49 6.61 -2.10
CA TYR A 12 20.09 6.34 -3.49
C TYR A 12 18.63 6.70 -3.77
N GLY A 13 17.70 6.48 -2.82
CA GLY A 13 16.30 6.87 -2.97
C GLY A 13 16.10 8.39 -3.01
N ARG A 14 16.76 9.14 -2.13
CA ARG A 14 16.74 10.62 -2.17
C ARG A 14 17.45 11.17 -3.40
N GLU A 15 18.54 10.55 -3.83
CA GLU A 15 19.22 10.91 -5.08
C GLU A 15 18.36 10.60 -6.31
N PHE A 16 17.60 9.50 -6.29
CA PHE A 16 16.68 9.16 -7.38
C PHE A 16 15.45 10.07 -7.41
N GLN A 17 14.90 10.45 -6.26
CA GLN A 17 13.84 11.47 -6.17
C GLN A 17 14.35 12.85 -6.59
N ALA A 18 15.56 13.24 -6.18
CA ALA A 18 16.18 14.48 -6.60
C ALA A 18 16.50 14.49 -8.10
N LEU A 19 16.96 13.36 -8.65
CA LEU A 19 17.23 13.20 -10.08
C LEU A 19 15.93 13.16 -10.90
N SER A 20 14.87 12.53 -10.38
CA SER A 20 13.54 12.52 -11.01
C SER A 20 12.91 13.91 -10.99
N ALA A 21 12.96 14.62 -9.86
CA ALA A 21 12.53 16.02 -9.76
C ALA A 21 13.39 16.95 -10.63
N ALA A 22 14.70 16.72 -10.73
CA ALA A 22 15.59 17.46 -11.63
C ALA A 22 15.29 17.15 -13.11
N SER A 23 14.94 15.91 -13.45
CA SER A 23 14.55 15.52 -14.81
C SER A 23 13.19 16.07 -15.21
N ALA A 24 12.22 16.12 -14.29
CA ALA A 24 10.92 16.75 -14.50
C ALA A 24 11.06 18.27 -14.62
N ARG A 25 11.90 18.91 -13.80
CA ARG A 25 12.26 20.32 -13.96
C ARG A 25 12.99 20.58 -15.27
N PHE A 26 13.90 19.71 -15.68
CA PHE A 26 14.58 19.82 -16.97
C PHE A 26 13.60 19.64 -18.13
N HIS A 27 12.66 18.70 -18.05
CA HIS A 27 11.64 18.50 -19.06
C HIS A 27 10.64 19.67 -19.11
N ALA A 28 10.24 20.21 -17.96
CA ALA A 28 9.40 21.40 -17.86
C ALA A 28 10.13 22.65 -18.36
N GLU A 29 11.40 22.83 -18.01
CA GLU A 29 12.23 23.90 -18.55
C GLU A 29 12.48 23.73 -20.05
N PHE A 30 12.66 22.50 -20.53
CA PHE A 30 12.81 22.19 -21.96
C PHE A 30 11.51 22.45 -22.72
N ALA A 31 10.36 22.02 -22.22
CA ALA A 31 9.05 22.31 -22.81
C ALA A 31 8.72 23.80 -22.75
N ARG A 32 9.09 24.48 -21.67
CA ARG A 32 9.00 25.94 -21.53
C ARG A 32 9.95 26.66 -22.48
N LEU A 33 11.18 26.18 -22.66
CA LEU A 33 12.17 26.73 -23.61
C LEU A 33 11.73 26.46 -25.04
N LEU A 34 11.18 25.29 -25.35
CA LEU A 34 10.66 24.93 -26.67
C LEU A 34 9.37 25.70 -27.00
N GLY A 35 8.48 25.89 -26.03
CA GLY A 35 7.28 26.73 -26.14
C GLY A 35 7.62 28.22 -26.26
N SER A 36 8.59 28.70 -25.47
CA SER A 36 9.13 30.05 -25.58
C SER A 36 9.91 30.25 -26.88
N GLY A 37 10.55 29.20 -27.39
CA GLY A 37 11.26 29.15 -28.67
C GLY A 37 10.30 29.21 -29.84
N GLY A 38 9.17 28.49 -29.77
CA GLY A 38 8.07 28.59 -30.74
C GLY A 38 7.37 29.95 -30.69
N ALA A 39 7.15 30.51 -29.51
CA ALA A 39 6.64 31.87 -29.34
C ALA A 39 7.64 32.94 -29.79
N ALA A 40 8.95 32.72 -29.59
CA ALA A 40 10.01 33.59 -30.07
C ALA A 40 10.23 33.46 -31.58
N TYR A 41 9.99 32.27 -32.18
CA TYR A 41 10.01 32.07 -33.63
C TYR A 41 8.77 32.70 -34.29
N ALA A 42 7.60 32.60 -33.67
CA ALA A 42 6.38 33.29 -34.10
C ALA A 42 6.46 34.80 -33.89
N ALA A 43 7.08 35.26 -32.79
CA ALA A 43 7.36 36.68 -32.55
C ALA A 43 8.50 37.20 -33.44
N ALA A 44 9.47 36.38 -33.80
CA ALA A 44 10.52 36.70 -34.77
C ALA A 44 9.95 36.71 -36.20
N GLU A 45 8.98 35.86 -36.55
CA GLU A 45 8.22 35.98 -37.79
C GLU A 45 7.35 37.25 -37.79
N ALA A 46 6.69 37.58 -36.67
CA ALA A 46 5.99 38.85 -36.50
C ALA A 46 6.94 40.08 -36.53
N ALA A 47 8.20 39.93 -36.12
CA ALA A 47 9.25 40.94 -36.23
C ALA A 47 9.88 40.98 -37.64
N SER A 48 9.87 39.86 -38.37
CA SER A 48 10.36 39.74 -39.76
C SER A 48 9.38 40.30 -40.80
N ALA A 49 8.21 40.78 -40.37
CA ALA A 49 7.27 41.63 -41.14
C ALA A 49 7.83 43.03 -41.47
N ASP A 50 9.15 43.18 -41.50
CA ASP A 50 9.92 44.41 -41.62
C ASP A 50 9.68 45.25 -42.92
N PRO A 51 9.19 44.69 -44.05
CA PRO A 51 8.81 45.52 -45.20
C PRO A 51 7.52 46.34 -44.96
N LEU A 52 6.58 45.84 -44.16
CA LEU A 52 5.30 46.50 -43.89
C LEU A 52 5.40 47.49 -42.73
N THR A 53 6.28 47.24 -41.75
CA THR A 53 6.59 48.20 -40.68
C THR A 53 7.21 49.49 -41.23
N SER A 54 8.09 49.38 -42.23
CA SER A 54 8.64 50.54 -42.96
C SER A 54 7.56 51.31 -43.76
N LEU A 55 6.57 50.61 -44.32
CA LEU A 55 5.45 51.22 -45.05
C LEU A 55 4.46 51.92 -44.09
N VAL A 56 4.18 51.33 -42.93
CA VAL A 56 3.35 51.93 -41.88
C VAL A 56 4.02 53.17 -41.28
N GLY A 57 5.33 53.13 -41.02
CA GLY A 57 6.11 54.29 -40.58
C GLY A 57 6.09 55.46 -41.59
N PHE A 58 6.06 55.16 -42.89
CA PHE A 58 5.92 56.16 -43.95
C PHE A 58 4.54 56.84 -43.97
N PHE A 59 3.44 56.10 -43.74
CA PHE A 59 2.09 56.67 -43.74
C PHE A 59 1.72 57.41 -42.44
N GLN A 60 2.32 57.03 -41.31
CA GLN A 60 2.08 57.69 -40.03
C GLN A 60 2.62 59.13 -39.95
N GLN A 61 3.54 59.54 -40.84
CA GLN A 61 4.01 60.95 -40.87
C GLN A 61 2.94 61.92 -41.39
N PHE A 62 1.87 61.42 -42.01
CA PHE A 62 0.80 62.26 -42.56
C PHE A 62 -0.32 62.41 -41.53
N GLY A 63 -0.33 63.54 -40.80
CA GLY A 63 -1.37 63.91 -39.81
C GLY A 63 -2.82 64.01 -40.33
N VAL A 64 -3.05 63.68 -41.61
CA VAL A 64 -4.36 63.64 -42.29
C VAL A 64 -5.26 62.51 -41.74
N PHE A 65 -4.69 61.53 -41.04
CA PHE A 65 -5.41 60.37 -40.49
C PHE A 65 -5.90 60.54 -39.04
N SER A 66 -5.54 61.67 -38.39
CA SER A 66 -6.00 62.05 -37.03
C SER A 66 -7.53 62.12 -36.85
N PRO A 67 -8.35 62.55 -37.84
CA PRO A 67 -9.80 62.63 -37.67
C PRO A 67 -10.48 61.28 -37.40
N VAL A 68 -9.93 60.16 -37.92
CA VAL A 68 -10.51 58.83 -37.68
C VAL A 68 -10.20 58.33 -36.28
N GLU A 69 -9.00 58.60 -35.78
CA GLU A 69 -8.64 58.32 -34.38
C GLU A 69 -9.47 59.19 -33.42
N LEU A 70 -9.67 60.46 -33.75
CA LEU A 70 -10.51 61.38 -32.96
C LEU A 70 -12.00 60.99 -32.98
N ALA A 71 -12.49 60.41 -34.08
CA ALA A 71 -13.89 60.03 -34.27
C ALA A 71 -14.23 58.62 -33.78
N THR A 72 -13.29 57.67 -33.85
CA THR A 72 -13.54 56.25 -33.54
C THR A 72 -12.73 55.73 -32.34
N GLY A 73 -11.80 56.53 -31.82
CA GLY A 73 -10.86 56.13 -30.78
C GLY A 73 -9.78 55.16 -31.25
N ARG A 74 -9.67 54.90 -32.55
CA ARG A 74 -8.76 53.91 -33.15
C ARG A 74 -8.09 54.45 -34.41
N PRO A 75 -6.76 54.30 -34.55
CA PRO A 75 -6.06 54.77 -35.73
C PRO A 75 -6.43 53.94 -36.97
N LEU A 76 -6.19 54.48 -38.16
CA LEU A 76 -6.35 53.73 -39.42
C LEU A 76 -5.25 52.68 -39.62
N PHE A 77 -4.02 53.01 -39.20
CA PHE A 77 -2.83 52.20 -39.37
C PHE A 77 -2.00 52.17 -38.10
N GLY A 78 -1.43 51.03 -37.78
CA GLY A 78 -0.54 50.84 -36.64
C GLY A 78 -0.98 49.70 -35.75
N ASN A 79 -0.02 49.11 -35.06
CA ASN A 79 -0.29 48.06 -34.09
C ASN A 79 -0.95 48.65 -32.84
N GLY A 80 -1.78 47.85 -32.19
CA GLY A 80 -2.31 48.18 -30.88
C GLY A 80 -1.19 48.22 -29.85
N ALA A 81 -1.32 49.15 -28.89
CA ALA A 81 -0.42 49.21 -27.75
C ALA A 81 -0.57 47.96 -26.88
N ASN A 82 0.55 47.38 -26.44
CA ASN A 82 0.52 46.30 -25.48
C ASN A 82 0.06 46.82 -24.11
N GLY A 83 -0.70 46.00 -23.39
CA GLY A 83 -0.98 46.25 -21.98
C GLY A 83 0.30 46.20 -21.14
N ALA A 84 0.36 46.99 -20.08
CA ALA A 84 1.52 47.01 -19.19
C ALA A 84 1.65 45.68 -18.42
N ALA A 85 2.86 45.11 -18.38
CA ALA A 85 3.13 43.89 -17.64
C ALA A 85 2.88 44.06 -16.13
N GLY A 86 2.35 43.02 -15.48
CA GLY A 86 2.01 43.02 -14.05
C GLY A 86 0.75 43.81 -13.68
N THR A 87 0.01 44.33 -14.65
CA THR A 87 -1.19 45.15 -14.40
C THR A 87 -2.49 44.48 -14.83
N GLY A 88 -2.43 43.39 -15.59
CA GLY A 88 -3.60 42.77 -16.23
C GLY A 88 -4.29 43.68 -17.27
N GLN A 89 -3.65 44.76 -17.71
CA GLN A 89 -4.26 45.69 -18.66
C GLN A 89 -4.45 45.03 -20.02
N ALA A 90 -5.61 45.22 -20.65
CA ALA A 90 -5.87 44.75 -22.00
C ALA A 90 -4.94 45.44 -23.03
N GLY A 91 -4.51 44.69 -24.03
CA GLY A 91 -3.89 45.25 -25.22
C GLY A 91 -4.91 46.07 -26.02
N ALA A 92 -4.49 47.19 -26.57
CA ALA A 92 -5.33 47.97 -27.46
C ALA A 92 -5.51 47.25 -28.79
N ASP A 93 -6.62 47.49 -29.47
CA ASP A 93 -6.84 46.95 -30.80
C ASP A 93 -5.87 47.57 -31.83
N GLY A 94 -5.55 46.81 -32.86
CA GLY A 94 -4.83 47.31 -34.04
C GLY A 94 -5.68 48.29 -34.85
N GLY A 95 -5.01 49.05 -35.71
CA GLY A 95 -5.64 50.00 -36.60
C GLY A 95 -6.71 49.39 -37.51
N TRP A 96 -7.67 50.20 -37.96
CA TRP A 96 -8.82 49.73 -38.74
C TRP A 96 -8.43 49.02 -40.04
N ILE A 97 -7.35 49.45 -40.70
CA ILE A 97 -6.95 48.91 -42.02
C ILE A 97 -5.78 47.95 -41.88
N ILE A 98 -4.64 48.38 -41.33
CA ILE A 98 -3.47 47.52 -41.10
C ILE A 98 -2.97 47.73 -39.69
N GLY A 99 -2.86 46.65 -38.93
CA GLY A 99 -2.29 46.68 -37.59
C GLY A 99 -2.58 45.40 -36.84
N ASN A 100 -1.56 44.86 -36.20
CA ASN A 100 -1.72 43.77 -35.24
C ASN A 100 -2.38 44.31 -33.97
N GLY A 101 -3.16 43.47 -33.30
CA GLY A 101 -3.60 43.78 -31.94
C GLY A 101 -2.44 43.82 -30.96
N GLY A 102 -2.54 44.66 -29.93
CA GLY A 102 -1.58 44.69 -28.84
C GLY A 102 -1.73 43.48 -27.93
N ASN A 103 -0.63 42.98 -27.37
CA ASN A 103 -0.66 41.92 -26.39
C ASN A 103 -1.27 42.42 -25.07
N GLY A 104 -2.05 41.57 -24.39
CA GLY A 104 -2.49 41.83 -23.04
C GLY A 104 -1.32 41.84 -22.05
N GLY A 105 -1.36 42.74 -21.08
CA GLY A 105 -0.41 42.79 -19.98
C GLY A 105 -0.60 41.60 -19.05
N SER A 106 0.50 41.01 -18.55
CA SER A 106 0.40 39.97 -17.53
C SER A 106 -0.25 40.51 -16.25
N GLY A 107 -0.94 39.67 -15.50
CA GLY A 107 -1.41 39.97 -14.16
C GLY A 107 -0.24 40.03 -13.17
N GLY A 108 -0.30 40.96 -12.22
CA GLY A 108 0.57 40.98 -11.05
C GLY A 108 -0.10 40.28 -9.87
N ILE A 109 0.24 40.69 -8.65
CA ILE A 109 -0.51 40.30 -7.45
C ILE A 109 -1.77 41.18 -7.40
N SER A 110 -2.92 40.61 -7.02
CA SER A 110 -4.16 41.38 -6.90
C SER A 110 -4.10 42.42 -5.78
N ALA A 111 -5.06 43.35 -5.78
CA ALA A 111 -5.11 44.45 -4.82
C ALA A 111 -5.23 44.00 -3.35
N ASP A 112 -5.67 42.77 -3.10
CA ASP A 112 -5.71 42.16 -1.77
C ASP A 112 -4.33 41.66 -1.29
N GLY A 113 -3.31 41.67 -2.15
CA GLY A 113 -1.94 41.23 -1.83
C GLY A 113 -1.77 39.71 -1.73
N VAL A 114 -2.82 38.94 -1.96
CA VAL A 114 -2.86 37.49 -1.72
C VAL A 114 -3.01 36.72 -3.02
N ASN A 115 -4.02 37.07 -3.83
CA ASN A 115 -4.33 36.33 -5.05
C ASN A 115 -3.51 36.81 -6.25
N GLY A 116 -3.56 36.04 -7.32
CA GLY A 116 -3.06 36.43 -8.63
C GLY A 116 -4.08 37.31 -9.35
N GLN A 117 -3.62 38.41 -9.92
CA GLN A 117 -4.46 39.24 -10.79
C GLN A 117 -4.65 38.55 -12.15
N ALA A 118 -5.83 38.67 -12.76
CA ALA A 118 -6.03 38.18 -14.13
C ALA A 118 -5.11 38.90 -15.14
N GLY A 119 -4.71 38.18 -16.18
CA GLY A 119 -4.03 38.74 -17.33
C GLY A 119 -4.99 39.52 -18.24
N GLY A 120 -4.47 40.53 -18.92
CA GLY A 120 -5.26 41.36 -19.84
C GLY A 120 -5.60 40.62 -21.12
N ALA A 121 -6.74 40.93 -21.71
CA ALA A 121 -7.06 40.42 -23.05
C ALA A 121 -6.12 41.02 -24.10
N GLY A 122 -5.78 40.25 -25.14
CA GLY A 122 -5.13 40.76 -26.34
C GLY A 122 -6.09 41.56 -27.21
N GLY A 123 -5.59 42.63 -27.82
CA GLY A 123 -6.35 43.44 -28.76
C GLY A 123 -6.62 42.71 -30.06
N SER A 124 -7.71 43.04 -30.74
CA SER A 124 -8.02 42.49 -32.06
C SER A 124 -7.37 43.29 -33.18
N ALA A 125 -7.04 42.62 -34.28
CA ALA A 125 -6.71 43.28 -35.54
C ALA A 125 -7.98 43.79 -36.27
N GLY A 126 -7.78 44.78 -37.14
CA GLY A 126 -8.82 45.38 -37.99
C GLY A 126 -9.05 44.58 -39.29
N LEU A 127 -8.76 45.19 -40.44
CA LEU A 127 -8.91 44.53 -41.75
C LEU A 127 -7.78 43.55 -42.05
N TRP A 128 -6.53 43.97 -41.82
CA TRP A 128 -5.32 43.17 -41.94
C TRP A 128 -4.50 43.20 -40.65
N GLY A 129 -4.13 42.02 -40.14
CA GLY A 129 -3.23 41.86 -38.99
C GLY A 129 -3.51 40.61 -38.16
N ALA A 130 -2.57 40.29 -37.27
CA ALA A 130 -2.70 39.24 -36.27
C ALA A 130 -3.40 39.77 -35.02
N GLY A 131 -4.13 38.90 -34.32
CA GLY A 131 -4.63 39.22 -32.99
C GLY A 131 -3.48 39.27 -31.97
N GLY A 132 -3.60 40.15 -30.97
CA GLY A 132 -2.65 40.20 -29.86
C GLY A 132 -2.83 39.01 -28.92
N ASN A 133 -1.76 38.54 -28.31
CA ASN A 133 -1.84 37.46 -27.32
C ASN A 133 -2.49 37.95 -26.02
N GLY A 134 -3.22 37.09 -25.32
CA GLY A 134 -3.67 37.35 -23.96
C GLY A 134 -2.49 37.36 -22.98
N GLY A 135 -2.56 38.24 -21.98
CA GLY A 135 -1.58 38.28 -20.90
C GLY A 135 -1.73 37.08 -19.97
N ALA A 136 -0.61 36.57 -19.44
CA ALA A 136 -0.67 35.54 -18.41
C ALA A 136 -1.33 36.08 -17.13
N GLY A 137 -2.05 35.24 -16.41
CA GLY A 137 -2.49 35.53 -15.05
C GLY A 137 -1.30 35.63 -14.10
N GLY A 138 -1.44 36.45 -13.06
CA GLY A 138 -0.45 36.57 -12.00
C GLY A 138 -0.48 35.36 -11.09
N ASN A 139 0.66 34.99 -10.53
CA ASN A 139 0.72 33.97 -9.50
C ASN A 139 0.22 34.55 -8.17
N ALA A 140 -0.38 33.72 -7.34
CA ALA A 140 -0.68 34.09 -5.97
C ALA A 140 0.62 34.27 -5.15
N ALA A 141 0.54 35.10 -4.10
CA ALA A 141 1.67 35.44 -3.25
C ALA A 141 1.43 35.20 -1.76
N GLY A 142 0.16 35.21 -1.31
CA GLY A 142 -0.20 35.00 0.09
C GLY A 142 -0.75 33.61 0.33
N ALA A 143 -0.54 33.03 1.52
CA ALA A 143 -0.90 31.64 1.82
C ALA A 143 -2.35 31.28 1.40
N GLY A 144 -2.50 30.21 0.62
CA GLY A 144 -3.80 29.75 0.10
C GLY A 144 -4.40 30.62 -1.00
N GLY A 145 -3.67 31.61 -1.49
CA GLY A 145 -4.09 32.49 -2.56
C GLY A 145 -4.24 31.78 -3.91
N VAL A 146 -5.25 32.17 -4.66
CA VAL A 146 -5.63 31.60 -5.96
C VAL A 146 -4.89 32.30 -7.09
N GLY A 147 -4.41 31.55 -8.07
CA GLY A 147 -3.76 32.09 -9.26
C GLY A 147 -4.72 32.88 -10.16
N GLY A 148 -4.22 33.91 -10.82
CA GLY A 148 -5.00 34.75 -11.72
C GLY A 148 -5.33 34.03 -13.02
N ASN A 149 -6.49 34.29 -13.62
CA ASN A 149 -6.81 33.71 -14.93
C ASN A 149 -5.97 34.36 -16.05
N GLY A 150 -5.60 33.59 -17.06
CA GLY A 150 -5.04 34.10 -18.30
C GLY A 150 -6.03 34.95 -19.08
N GLY A 151 -5.54 35.98 -19.74
CA GLY A 151 -6.33 36.84 -20.62
C GLY A 151 -6.68 36.15 -21.93
N ALA A 152 -7.82 36.50 -22.54
CA ALA A 152 -8.18 35.99 -23.86
C ALA A 152 -7.25 36.56 -24.95
N GLY A 153 -6.96 35.78 -25.99
CA GLY A 153 -6.30 36.27 -27.19
C GLY A 153 -7.24 37.10 -28.06
N GLY A 154 -6.67 38.06 -28.80
CA GLY A 154 -7.40 38.92 -29.72
C GLY A 154 -7.68 38.24 -31.05
N ALA A 155 -8.74 38.66 -31.75
CA ALA A 155 -9.06 38.10 -33.06
C ALA A 155 -8.16 38.69 -34.16
N ASN A 156 -7.93 37.91 -35.22
CA ASN A 156 -7.21 38.39 -36.40
C ASN A 156 -8.07 39.26 -37.33
N GLY A 157 -7.43 39.75 -38.39
CA GLY A 157 -8.03 40.60 -39.39
C GLY A 157 -9.07 39.90 -40.28
N TRP A 158 -9.98 40.70 -40.85
CA TRP A 158 -11.11 40.21 -41.67
C TRP A 158 -10.73 39.68 -43.06
N ILE A 159 -9.60 40.14 -43.61
CA ILE A 159 -9.15 39.72 -44.96
C ILE A 159 -7.83 38.94 -44.90
N GLY A 160 -6.93 39.26 -43.97
CA GLY A 160 -5.65 38.57 -43.86
C GLY A 160 -4.73 39.13 -42.77
N GLY A 161 -3.45 38.76 -42.81
CA GLY A 161 -2.40 39.41 -42.00
C GLY A 161 -2.05 38.71 -40.68
N GLY A 162 -2.54 37.49 -40.45
CA GLY A 162 -2.07 36.64 -39.35
C GLY A 162 -3.16 35.79 -38.70
N ASN A 163 -2.79 35.11 -37.62
CA ASN A 163 -3.66 34.24 -36.83
C ASN A 163 -4.30 34.99 -35.66
N GLY A 164 -5.33 34.40 -35.07
CA GLY A 164 -5.84 34.84 -33.78
C GLY A 164 -4.73 34.74 -32.71
N GLY A 165 -4.72 35.67 -31.77
CA GLY A 165 -3.75 35.66 -30.68
C GLY A 165 -4.00 34.49 -29.73
N ALA A 166 -2.94 33.94 -29.13
CA ALA A 166 -3.09 32.88 -28.14
C ALA A 166 -3.72 33.42 -26.85
N GLY A 167 -4.44 32.57 -26.12
CA GLY A 167 -4.85 32.86 -24.75
C GLY A 167 -3.66 32.86 -23.80
N GLY A 168 -3.72 33.69 -22.76
CA GLY A 168 -2.71 33.78 -21.72
C GLY A 168 -2.73 32.56 -20.81
N LEU A 169 -1.59 32.23 -20.20
CA LEU A 169 -1.51 31.17 -19.19
C LEU A 169 -2.28 31.57 -17.92
N GLY A 170 -2.86 30.61 -17.21
CA GLY A 170 -3.29 30.81 -15.83
C GLY A 170 -2.10 30.95 -14.89
N GLY A 171 -2.25 31.75 -13.84
CA GLY A 171 -1.26 31.88 -12.78
C GLY A 171 -1.36 30.74 -11.78
N ASN A 172 -0.27 30.44 -11.08
CA ASN A 172 -0.26 29.37 -10.09
C ASN A 172 -0.88 29.82 -8.77
N GLY A 173 -1.57 28.90 -8.10
CA GLY A 173 -1.96 29.04 -6.70
C GLY A 173 -0.75 28.94 -5.79
N SER A 174 -0.86 29.55 -4.61
CA SER A 174 0.19 29.52 -3.58
C SER A 174 -0.15 28.48 -2.53
N GLY A 175 0.87 27.84 -1.95
CA GLY A 175 0.66 26.93 -0.82
C GLY A 175 0.08 27.66 0.40
N GLY A 176 -0.52 26.93 1.32
CA GLY A 176 -1.18 27.52 2.48
C GLY A 176 -1.79 26.44 3.36
N GLY A 177 -2.57 26.84 4.37
CA GLY A 177 -3.35 25.90 5.18
C GLY A 177 -4.09 24.93 4.26
N THR A 178 -5.07 25.42 3.51
CA THR A 178 -5.43 24.83 2.22
C THR A 178 -4.63 25.52 1.11
N GLY A 179 -4.14 24.74 0.17
CA GLY A 179 -3.48 25.22 -1.02
C GLY A 179 -4.43 26.02 -1.91
N GLY A 180 -3.94 27.12 -2.48
CA GLY A 180 -4.72 27.93 -3.40
C GLY A 180 -4.85 27.28 -4.77
N ASN A 181 -5.98 27.47 -5.44
CA ASN A 181 -6.19 26.90 -6.77
C ASN A 181 -5.36 27.62 -7.84
N GLY A 182 -4.99 26.92 -8.90
CA GLY A 182 -4.47 27.51 -10.12
C GLY A 182 -5.53 28.33 -10.87
N GLY A 183 -5.09 29.36 -11.57
CA GLY A 183 -5.93 30.19 -12.43
C GLY A 183 -6.23 29.48 -13.75
N ASN A 184 -7.37 29.76 -14.37
CA ASN A 184 -7.70 29.18 -15.67
C ASN A 184 -6.85 29.81 -16.79
N GLY A 185 -6.50 29.05 -17.81
CA GLY A 185 -5.95 29.56 -19.05
C GLY A 185 -6.98 30.40 -19.83
N GLY A 186 -6.48 31.40 -20.55
CA GLY A 186 -7.29 32.29 -21.37
C GLY A 186 -7.76 31.64 -22.67
N ALA A 187 -8.91 32.07 -23.19
CA ALA A 187 -9.38 31.60 -24.49
C ALA A 187 -8.47 32.10 -25.63
N GLY A 188 -8.28 31.31 -26.67
CA GLY A 188 -7.63 31.76 -27.91
C GLY A 188 -8.50 32.72 -28.71
N GLY A 189 -7.87 33.61 -29.48
CA GLY A 189 -8.53 34.59 -30.32
C GLY A 189 -9.13 33.99 -31.59
N ALA A 190 -10.30 34.47 -32.01
CA ALA A 190 -10.97 33.91 -33.19
C ALA A 190 -10.24 34.20 -34.51
N ASN A 191 -10.32 33.26 -35.45
CA ASN A 191 -10.07 33.53 -36.86
C ASN A 191 -11.34 34.12 -37.48
N ARG A 192 -11.29 35.36 -38.01
CA ARG A 192 -12.44 36.06 -38.62
C ARG A 192 -12.26 36.36 -40.10
N GLN A 193 -11.26 35.74 -40.74
CA GLN A 193 -11.02 35.95 -42.16
C GLN A 193 -12.21 35.49 -43.01
N ILE A 194 -12.65 36.26 -43.99
CA ILE A 194 -13.72 35.81 -44.91
C ILE A 194 -13.24 34.63 -45.77
N PHE A 195 -12.06 34.76 -46.37
CA PHE A 195 -11.38 33.70 -47.13
C PHE A 195 -10.08 33.36 -46.43
N SER A 196 -10.08 32.25 -45.70
CA SER A 196 -8.96 31.84 -44.89
C SER A 196 -8.17 30.73 -45.59
N LEU A 197 -7.11 31.11 -46.30
CA LEU A 197 -6.19 30.14 -46.93
C LEU A 197 -5.29 29.45 -45.89
N SER A 198 -4.87 30.18 -44.85
CA SER A 198 -3.97 29.69 -43.79
C SER A 198 -4.24 30.28 -42.41
N GLY A 199 -5.37 30.97 -42.22
CA GLY A 199 -5.70 31.61 -40.95
C GLY A 199 -6.16 30.58 -39.92
N VAL A 200 -5.65 30.72 -38.70
CA VAL A 200 -5.95 29.83 -37.59
C VAL A 200 -6.46 30.65 -36.41
N GLY A 201 -7.44 30.11 -35.69
CA GLY A 201 -7.78 30.60 -34.36
C GLY A 201 -6.57 30.45 -33.42
N GLY A 202 -6.43 31.35 -32.47
CA GLY A 202 -5.37 31.28 -31.48
C GLY A 202 -5.55 30.07 -30.57
N ALA A 203 -4.44 29.51 -30.07
CA ALA A 203 -4.52 28.45 -29.07
C ALA A 203 -5.08 28.98 -27.74
N GLY A 204 -5.77 28.15 -26.98
CA GLY A 204 -6.11 28.44 -25.59
C GLY A 204 -4.89 28.34 -24.68
N GLY A 205 -4.89 29.12 -23.60
CA GLY A 205 -3.82 29.12 -22.61
C GLY A 205 -3.87 27.90 -21.69
N VAL A 206 -2.72 27.51 -21.15
CA VAL A 206 -2.64 26.44 -20.14
C VAL A 206 -3.16 26.97 -18.79
N GLY A 207 -3.86 26.15 -18.01
CA GLY A 207 -4.25 26.46 -16.64
C GLY A 207 -3.04 26.47 -15.69
N GLY A 208 -3.10 27.25 -14.63
CA GLY A 208 -2.05 27.29 -13.61
C GLY A 208 -2.13 26.10 -12.66
N ASP A 209 -1.03 25.80 -11.98
CA ASP A 209 -0.99 24.72 -10.99
C ASP A 209 -1.61 25.15 -9.65
N GLY A 210 -2.13 24.19 -8.90
CA GLY A 210 -2.51 24.40 -7.51
C GLY A 210 -1.31 24.63 -6.57
N GLY A 211 -1.57 25.20 -5.40
CA GLY A 211 -0.59 25.34 -4.32
C GLY A 211 -0.63 24.15 -3.36
N ALA A 212 0.49 23.75 -2.77
CA ALA A 212 0.52 22.64 -1.81
C ALA A 212 -0.21 22.95 -0.49
N GLY A 213 -0.79 21.93 0.12
CA GLY A 213 -1.32 21.99 1.47
C GLY A 213 -0.22 22.09 2.53
N ALA A 214 -0.49 22.77 3.64
CA ALA A 214 0.47 22.93 4.73
C ALA A 214 0.51 21.68 5.60
N GLN A 215 1.69 21.35 6.10
CA GLN A 215 1.85 20.33 7.14
C GLN A 215 1.10 20.75 8.40
N GLY A 216 0.40 19.80 9.01
CA GLY A 216 -0.22 19.93 10.31
C GLY A 216 0.85 20.12 11.37
N ALA A 217 0.66 21.11 12.24
CA ALA A 217 1.55 21.29 13.38
C ALA A 217 1.42 20.12 14.36
N GLY A 218 2.55 19.51 14.71
CA GLY A 218 2.61 18.66 15.90
C GLY A 218 2.38 19.48 17.17
N THR A 219 1.91 18.83 18.23
CA THR A 219 1.68 19.49 19.53
C THR A 219 2.62 18.97 20.60
N ILE A 220 3.03 19.84 21.53
CA ILE A 220 3.76 19.46 22.75
C ILE A 220 2.83 19.34 23.96
N VAL A 221 1.55 19.68 23.79
CA VAL A 221 0.56 19.61 24.86
C VAL A 221 0.16 18.15 25.03
N ALA A 222 0.39 17.61 26.22
CA ALA A 222 0.20 16.19 26.49
C ALA A 222 -1.23 15.72 26.15
N GLY A 223 -1.33 14.61 25.43
CA GLY A 223 -2.59 14.00 25.02
C GLY A 223 -3.38 14.76 23.96
N GLN A 224 -2.92 15.92 23.48
CA GLN A 224 -3.61 16.61 22.38
C GLN A 224 -3.29 15.95 21.03
N ALA A 225 -4.30 15.84 20.17
CA ALA A 225 -4.08 15.38 18.81
C ALA A 225 -3.24 16.39 18.00
N GLY A 226 -2.45 15.88 17.07
CA GLY A 226 -1.77 16.69 16.08
C GLY A 226 -2.76 17.41 15.17
N ALA A 227 -2.39 18.59 14.67
CA ALA A 227 -3.23 19.31 13.73
C ALA A 227 -3.31 18.55 12.39
N ALA A 228 -4.44 18.64 11.70
CA ALA A 228 -4.54 18.08 10.35
C ALA A 228 -3.60 18.81 9.39
N GLY A 229 -3.03 18.07 8.45
CA GLY A 229 -2.46 18.64 7.24
C GLY A 229 -3.58 19.22 6.39
N GLY A 230 -3.31 20.31 5.70
CA GLY A 230 -4.36 20.91 4.87
C GLY A 230 -4.30 20.46 3.42
N ASP A 231 -5.41 20.67 2.71
CA ASP A 231 -5.60 20.11 1.37
C ASP A 231 -4.73 20.82 0.32
N GLY A 232 -4.33 20.09 -0.72
CA GLY A 232 -3.71 20.65 -1.91
C GLY A 232 -4.70 21.45 -2.76
N GLY A 233 -4.21 22.50 -3.40
CA GLY A 233 -5.00 23.33 -4.32
C GLY A 233 -5.27 22.60 -5.64
N ASN A 234 -6.42 22.87 -6.24
CA ASN A 234 -6.76 22.31 -7.54
C ASN A 234 -5.98 23.02 -8.66
N GLY A 235 -5.68 22.31 -9.73
CA GLY A 235 -5.20 22.92 -10.96
C GLY A 235 -6.27 23.74 -11.67
N GLY A 236 -5.84 24.77 -12.39
CA GLY A 236 -6.71 25.62 -13.21
C GLY A 236 -7.08 24.95 -14.53
N ASN A 237 -8.23 25.30 -15.09
CA ASN A 237 -8.66 24.75 -16.38
C ASN A 237 -7.87 25.38 -17.53
N GLY A 238 -7.54 24.61 -18.55
CA GLY A 238 -7.06 25.09 -19.85
C GLY A 238 -8.11 25.93 -20.56
N GLY A 239 -7.65 26.95 -21.28
CA GLY A 239 -8.48 27.84 -22.07
C GLY A 239 -8.98 27.18 -23.34
N VAL A 240 -10.18 27.54 -23.79
CA VAL A 240 -10.69 27.08 -25.09
C VAL A 240 -9.88 27.66 -26.25
N GLY A 241 -9.70 26.89 -27.31
CA GLY A 241 -9.11 27.38 -28.55
C GLY A 241 -10.02 28.38 -29.27
N GLY A 242 -9.42 29.29 -30.04
CA GLY A 242 -10.14 30.32 -30.76
C GLY A 242 -10.99 29.76 -31.89
N ALA A 243 -12.25 30.18 -31.99
CA ALA A 243 -13.16 29.71 -33.03
C ALA A 243 -12.69 30.11 -34.44
N ASN A 244 -13.03 29.28 -35.43
CA ASN A 244 -12.87 29.62 -36.85
C ASN A 244 -14.19 30.18 -37.40
N ALA A 245 -14.30 31.51 -37.40
CA ALA A 245 -15.45 32.23 -37.95
C ALA A 245 -15.33 32.50 -39.46
N ALA A 246 -14.35 31.91 -40.14
CA ALA A 246 -14.20 32.08 -41.58
C ALA A 246 -15.38 31.50 -42.37
N LEU A 247 -15.60 32.02 -43.58
CA LEU A 247 -16.59 31.48 -44.51
C LEU A 247 -16.01 30.34 -45.36
N PHE A 248 -14.76 30.51 -45.82
CA PHE A 248 -14.04 29.51 -46.59
C PHE A 248 -12.68 29.21 -45.94
N GLY A 249 -12.39 27.93 -45.71
CA GLY A 249 -11.13 27.46 -45.16
C GLY A 249 -10.85 27.88 -43.71
N GLY A 250 -9.56 27.84 -43.34
CA GLY A 250 -9.07 28.16 -42.01
C GLY A 250 -9.25 27.03 -41.00
N ALA A 251 -8.66 27.21 -39.81
CA ALA A 251 -8.77 26.24 -38.73
C ALA A 251 -9.07 26.89 -37.38
N GLY A 252 -9.79 26.16 -36.52
CA GLY A 252 -9.95 26.53 -35.11
C GLY A 252 -8.64 26.37 -34.35
N GLY A 253 -8.44 27.16 -33.31
CA GLY A 253 -7.27 27.06 -32.45
C GLY A 253 -7.32 25.84 -31.54
N ALA A 254 -6.15 25.32 -31.17
CA ALA A 254 -6.08 24.24 -30.19
C ALA A 254 -6.54 24.71 -28.80
N GLY A 255 -7.15 23.85 -28.00
CA GLY A 255 -7.42 24.12 -26.60
C GLY A 255 -6.16 24.02 -25.73
N GLY A 256 -6.16 24.70 -24.59
CA GLY A 256 -5.08 24.69 -23.63
C GLY A 256 -5.12 23.48 -22.70
N TRP A 257 -3.99 23.17 -22.08
CA TRP A 257 -3.90 22.10 -21.08
C TRP A 257 -4.45 22.56 -19.73
N GLY A 258 -5.06 21.65 -18.97
CA GLY A 258 -5.32 21.88 -17.54
C GLY A 258 -4.01 21.98 -16.75
N GLY A 259 -4.01 22.75 -15.68
CA GLY A 259 -2.91 22.80 -14.72
C GLY A 259 -2.98 21.67 -13.70
N ASN A 260 -1.89 21.37 -13.02
CA ASN A 260 -1.84 20.23 -12.11
C ASN A 260 -2.44 20.57 -10.74
N GLY A 261 -3.07 19.58 -10.10
CA GLY A 261 -3.40 19.63 -8.69
C GLY A 261 -2.14 19.48 -7.83
N ALA A 262 -2.15 20.05 -6.63
CA ALA A 262 -1.00 19.98 -5.72
C ALA A 262 -1.21 18.95 -4.61
N ALA A 263 -0.12 18.51 -3.97
CA ALA A 263 -0.21 17.55 -2.87
C ALA A 263 -0.88 18.15 -1.63
N GLY A 264 -1.58 17.30 -0.87
CA GLY A 264 -2.02 17.59 0.48
C GLY A 264 -0.84 17.63 1.47
N GLY A 265 -0.98 18.37 2.56
CA GLY A 265 0.02 18.44 3.62
C GLY A 265 -0.08 17.25 4.57
N ASP A 266 1.04 16.83 5.16
CA ASP A 266 1.04 15.75 6.15
C ASP A 266 0.36 16.17 7.46
N GLY A 267 -0.25 15.23 8.18
CA GLY A 267 -0.78 15.44 9.52
C GLY A 267 0.32 15.67 10.56
N GLY A 268 0.03 16.49 11.56
CA GLY A 268 0.95 16.75 12.67
C GLY A 268 1.06 15.58 13.63
N ALA A 269 2.20 15.42 14.30
CA ALA A 269 2.34 14.41 15.35
C ALA A 269 1.47 14.75 16.58
N GLY A 270 0.95 13.72 17.25
CA GLY A 270 0.26 13.87 18.52
C GLY A 270 1.17 14.34 19.66
N GLY A 271 0.55 14.88 20.71
CA GLY A 271 1.24 15.39 21.89
C GLY A 271 1.70 14.29 22.83
N SER A 272 3.00 14.30 23.15
CA SER A 272 3.62 13.33 24.07
C SER A 272 2.90 13.25 25.42
N GLY A 273 2.46 12.05 25.80
CA GLY A 273 1.87 11.81 27.12
C GLY A 273 2.88 11.89 28.26
N VAL A 274 4.19 11.98 27.99
CA VAL A 274 5.29 11.88 28.98
C VAL A 274 5.16 12.86 30.16
N LEU A 275 4.40 13.95 30.02
CA LEU A 275 3.93 14.72 31.17
C LEU A 275 2.76 13.99 31.88
N ALA A 276 3.12 13.24 32.90
CA ALA A 276 2.31 12.86 34.05
C ALA A 276 0.80 12.62 33.83
N GLY A 277 0.43 11.39 33.49
CA GLY A 277 -0.95 10.91 33.71
C GLY A 277 -1.93 11.05 32.55
N THR A 278 -1.45 11.10 31.30
CA THR A 278 -2.31 11.23 30.10
C THR A 278 -1.98 10.20 29.03
N VAL A 279 -3.01 9.78 28.28
CA VAL A 279 -2.88 9.00 27.04
C VAL A 279 -2.10 9.83 26.02
N GLY A 280 -1.29 9.17 25.19
CA GLY A 280 -0.59 9.85 24.10
C GLY A 280 -1.58 10.51 23.14
N GLY A 281 -1.25 11.69 22.63
CA GLY A 281 -2.11 12.36 21.65
C GLY A 281 -2.14 11.61 20.32
N ASP A 282 -3.28 11.60 19.66
CA ASP A 282 -3.41 11.01 18.33
C ASP A 282 -2.65 11.83 17.28
N GLY A 283 -2.20 11.18 16.21
CA GLY A 283 -1.68 11.87 15.03
C GLY A 283 -2.78 12.64 14.29
N GLY A 284 -2.42 13.78 13.70
CA GLY A 284 -3.29 14.55 12.84
C GLY A 284 -3.55 13.83 11.52
N VAL A 285 -4.71 14.07 10.91
CA VAL A 285 -5.04 13.50 9.59
C VAL A 285 -4.26 14.23 8.48
N GLY A 286 -3.79 13.51 7.47
CA GLY A 286 -3.19 14.09 6.27
C GLY A 286 -4.21 14.84 5.40
N GLY A 287 -3.78 15.91 4.75
CA GLY A 287 -4.62 16.70 3.83
C GLY A 287 -4.84 15.97 2.52
N ASN A 288 -5.97 16.21 1.85
CA ASN A 288 -6.24 15.60 0.55
C ASN A 288 -5.41 16.25 -0.56
N GLY A 289 -5.08 15.49 -1.60
CA GLY A 289 -4.50 16.02 -2.82
C GLY A 289 -5.49 16.86 -3.62
N GLY A 290 -4.98 17.87 -4.31
CA GLY A 290 -5.74 18.74 -5.19
C GLY A 290 -6.10 18.05 -6.51
N ASN A 291 -7.26 18.38 -7.07
CA ASN A 291 -7.70 17.82 -8.34
C ASN A 291 -6.92 18.44 -9.52
N GLY A 292 -6.71 17.64 -10.57
CA GLY A 292 -6.16 18.14 -11.83
C GLY A 292 -7.14 19.06 -12.57
N GLY A 293 -6.62 20.09 -13.23
CA GLY A 293 -7.40 21.06 -13.99
C GLY A 293 -7.98 20.49 -15.28
N ALA A 294 -9.11 21.02 -15.71
CA ALA A 294 -9.77 20.56 -16.94
C ALA A 294 -9.05 21.01 -18.21
N PHE A 295 -9.11 20.21 -19.27
CA PHE A 295 -8.63 20.62 -20.58
C PHE A 295 -9.49 21.74 -21.19
N GLY A 296 -8.89 22.52 -22.08
CA GLY A 296 -9.58 23.44 -22.96
C GLY A 296 -10.12 22.74 -24.20
N GLY A 297 -11.38 22.98 -24.56
CA GLY A 297 -11.94 22.53 -25.83
C GLY A 297 -11.23 23.19 -27.02
N GLY A 298 -11.07 22.48 -28.14
CA GLY A 298 -10.60 23.07 -29.38
C GLY A 298 -11.62 24.08 -29.94
N GLY A 299 -11.13 25.09 -30.67
CA GLY A 299 -11.97 26.10 -31.28
C GLY A 299 -12.84 25.52 -32.40
N THR A 300 -14.13 25.81 -32.38
CA THR A 300 -15.07 25.27 -33.38
C THR A 300 -15.13 26.15 -34.63
N SER A 301 -15.40 25.53 -35.77
CA SER A 301 -15.68 26.20 -37.03
C SER A 301 -17.14 26.64 -37.08
N SER A 302 -17.41 27.77 -37.73
CA SER A 302 -18.79 28.24 -37.97
C SER A 302 -19.57 27.21 -38.79
N GLY A 303 -20.85 26.98 -38.48
CA GLY A 303 -21.67 25.93 -39.11
C GLY A 303 -21.92 26.10 -40.63
N PHE A 304 -21.48 27.22 -41.22
CA PHE A 304 -21.54 27.50 -42.66
C PHE A 304 -20.14 27.53 -43.32
N ASN A 305 -19.08 27.20 -42.57
CA ASN A 305 -17.72 27.19 -43.07
C ASN A 305 -17.53 26.03 -44.07
N VAL A 306 -17.02 26.37 -45.26
CA VAL A 306 -16.69 25.39 -46.31
C VAL A 306 -15.18 25.14 -46.34
N GLY A 307 -14.77 23.92 -45.96
CA GLY A 307 -13.38 23.45 -46.07
C GLY A 307 -12.45 23.80 -44.91
N GLY A 308 -12.97 24.33 -43.79
CA GLY A 308 -12.21 24.55 -42.56
C GLY A 308 -12.31 23.39 -41.57
N SER A 309 -11.42 23.39 -40.57
CA SER A 309 -11.33 22.35 -39.55
C SER A 309 -11.44 22.90 -38.14
N ASP A 310 -12.06 22.13 -37.24
CA ASP A 310 -12.06 22.44 -35.81
C ASP A 310 -10.65 22.28 -35.21
N GLY A 311 -10.40 23.01 -34.12
CA GLY A 311 -9.20 22.87 -33.32
C GLY A 311 -9.20 21.58 -32.51
N VAL A 312 -8.00 21.12 -32.16
CA VAL A 312 -7.82 19.97 -31.28
C VAL A 312 -8.01 20.40 -29.82
N ALA A 313 -8.65 19.57 -29.01
CA ALA A 313 -8.74 19.79 -27.56
C ALA A 313 -7.35 19.70 -26.88
N GLY A 314 -7.17 20.43 -25.78
CA GLY A 314 -5.97 20.31 -24.94
C GLY A 314 -5.96 19.03 -24.08
N GLY A 315 -4.91 18.85 -23.27
CA GLY A 315 -4.82 17.77 -22.29
C GLY A 315 -5.26 18.17 -20.88
N TRP A 316 -5.38 17.19 -19.98
CA TRP A 316 -5.74 17.40 -18.58
C TRP A 316 -4.52 17.72 -17.73
N GLY A 317 -4.75 18.32 -16.57
CA GLY A 317 -3.76 18.33 -15.51
C GLY A 317 -3.79 17.04 -14.70
N ASP A 318 -2.64 16.68 -14.15
CA ASP A 318 -2.51 15.58 -13.20
C ASP A 318 -3.07 15.98 -11.84
N ALA A 319 -3.58 15.02 -11.08
CA ALA A 319 -4.03 15.28 -9.73
C ALA A 319 -2.89 15.14 -8.71
N GLY A 320 -2.99 15.84 -7.58
CA GLY A 320 -2.00 15.80 -6.51
C GLY A 320 -2.22 14.62 -5.57
N ASP A 321 -1.15 14.16 -4.92
CA ASP A 321 -1.20 13.09 -3.92
C ASP A 321 -1.80 13.58 -2.59
N GLY A 322 -2.39 12.67 -1.82
CA GLY A 322 -2.78 12.93 -0.43
C GLY A 322 -1.58 12.99 0.51
N GLY A 323 -1.66 13.83 1.54
CA GLY A 323 -0.64 13.94 2.59
C GLY A 323 -0.69 12.74 3.54
N ALA A 324 0.45 12.39 4.15
CA ALA A 324 0.50 11.29 5.11
C ALA A 324 -0.22 11.66 6.42
N GLY A 325 -0.73 10.68 7.15
CA GLY A 325 -1.20 10.87 8.52
C GLY A 325 -0.04 11.12 9.49
N GLY A 326 -0.27 11.93 10.50
CA GLY A 326 0.71 12.18 11.57
C GLY A 326 0.86 10.98 12.49
N ASN A 327 2.01 10.84 13.15
CA ASN A 327 2.21 9.75 14.11
C ASN A 327 1.49 10.04 15.43
N GLY A 328 0.95 9.00 16.06
CA GLY A 328 0.49 9.04 17.45
C GLY A 328 1.66 9.19 18.41
N ALA A 329 1.42 9.89 19.52
CA ALA A 329 2.42 10.07 20.57
C ALA A 329 2.45 8.89 21.54
N ALA A 330 3.60 8.67 22.18
CA ALA A 330 3.69 7.71 23.27
C ALA A 330 2.80 8.11 24.46
N GLY A 331 2.29 7.11 25.18
CA GLY A 331 1.58 7.30 26.45
C GLY A 331 2.46 7.93 27.52
N GLY A 332 1.84 8.56 28.52
CA GLY A 332 2.55 9.08 29.67
C GLY A 332 2.94 8.01 30.67
N SER A 333 4.13 8.13 31.28
CA SER A 333 4.45 7.37 32.49
C SER A 333 3.47 7.75 33.60
N ALA A 334 3.04 6.76 34.37
CA ALA A 334 2.15 7.03 35.48
C ALA A 334 2.88 7.75 36.64
N THR A 335 2.17 8.60 37.39
CA THR A 335 2.80 9.54 38.35
C THR A 335 2.35 9.39 39.78
N GLY A 336 1.39 8.49 40.04
CA GLY A 336 1.12 7.94 41.36
C GLY A 336 1.58 6.49 41.46
N SER A 337 1.95 6.05 42.66
CA SER A 337 2.18 4.63 42.93
C SER A 337 0.92 3.82 42.62
N GLY A 338 1.09 2.69 41.93
CA GLY A 338 0.01 1.75 41.63
C GLY A 338 -0.95 2.19 40.51
N GLN A 339 -0.50 2.95 39.50
CA GLN A 339 -1.27 3.29 38.29
C GLN A 339 -0.71 2.56 37.05
N ALA A 340 -1.60 2.00 36.22
CA ALA A 340 -1.23 1.36 34.94
C ALA A 340 -0.60 2.36 33.97
N GLY A 341 0.25 1.85 33.07
CA GLY A 341 0.81 2.65 31.99
C GLY A 341 -0.29 3.22 31.09
N PHE A 342 -0.14 4.47 30.66
CA PHE A 342 -1.12 5.08 29.76
C PHE A 342 -0.91 4.58 28.33
N ALA A 343 -2.00 4.42 27.58
CA ALA A 343 -1.93 4.00 26.19
C ALA A 343 -1.23 5.03 25.31
N GLY A 344 -0.59 4.56 24.23
CA GLY A 344 -0.14 5.41 23.14
C GLY A 344 -1.32 5.98 22.35
N GLY A 345 -1.13 7.15 21.74
CA GLY A 345 -2.10 7.75 20.82
C GLY A 345 -2.16 7.00 19.49
N ALA A 346 -3.30 7.01 18.82
CA ALA A 346 -3.43 6.40 17.50
C ALA A 346 -2.67 7.21 16.44
N GLY A 347 -2.25 6.54 15.37
CA GLY A 347 -1.76 7.21 14.17
C GLY A 347 -2.90 7.96 13.45
N GLY A 348 -2.58 9.11 12.88
CA GLY A 348 -3.51 9.88 12.06
C GLY A 348 -3.78 9.18 10.73
N ALA A 349 -4.97 9.35 10.16
CA ALA A 349 -5.26 8.79 8.84
C ALA A 349 -4.51 9.54 7.73
N GLY A 350 -4.15 8.86 6.65
CA GLY A 350 -3.65 9.49 5.42
C GLY A 350 -4.74 10.26 4.69
N GLY A 351 -4.37 11.30 3.95
CA GLY A 351 -5.27 12.09 3.10
C GLY A 351 -5.55 11.38 1.79
N ASN A 352 -6.71 11.61 1.18
CA ASN A 352 -7.02 10.99 -0.11
C ASN A 352 -6.24 11.66 -1.25
N GLY A 353 -5.92 10.90 -2.30
CA GLY A 353 -5.39 11.45 -3.55
C GLY A 353 -6.43 12.29 -4.30
N GLY A 354 -5.97 13.32 -5.01
CA GLY A 354 -6.80 14.16 -5.86
C GLY A 354 -7.31 13.39 -7.07
N SER A 355 -8.48 13.75 -7.59
CA SER A 355 -9.02 13.16 -8.81
C SER A 355 -8.61 13.97 -10.05
N SER A 356 -8.36 13.30 -11.17
CA SER A 356 -8.29 13.99 -12.47
C SER A 356 -9.69 14.19 -13.05
N GLY A 357 -9.87 15.13 -13.97
CA GLY A 357 -11.19 15.39 -14.57
C GLY A 357 -11.49 14.60 -15.87
N SER A 358 -12.74 14.71 -16.37
CA SER A 358 -13.37 13.83 -17.39
C SER A 358 -13.26 14.26 -18.87
N GLY A 359 -12.39 13.64 -19.71
CA GLY A 359 -12.22 14.01 -21.15
C GLY A 359 -11.27 13.12 -21.99
N ARG A 360 -10.95 13.49 -23.24
CA ARG A 360 -10.45 12.55 -24.29
C ARG A 360 -9.07 11.89 -24.09
N ALA A 361 -8.19 12.39 -23.23
CA ALA A 361 -6.96 11.73 -22.77
C ALA A 361 -6.88 11.99 -21.27
N ASN A 362 -6.90 10.97 -20.42
CA ASN A 362 -7.17 11.16 -19.00
C ASN A 362 -5.88 11.60 -18.26
N GLY A 363 -6.00 12.51 -17.29
CA GLY A 363 -4.92 12.73 -16.31
C GLY A 363 -4.86 11.59 -15.29
N ASP A 364 -3.73 11.39 -14.64
CA ASP A 364 -3.59 10.38 -13.58
C ASP A 364 -4.29 10.86 -12.29
N GLY A 365 -4.93 9.94 -11.57
CA GLY A 365 -5.41 10.20 -10.22
C GLY A 365 -4.22 10.22 -9.23
N GLY A 366 -4.24 11.11 -8.25
CA GLY A 366 -3.17 11.20 -7.25
C GLY A 366 -3.18 10.00 -6.32
N ALA A 367 -2.04 9.61 -5.77
CA ALA A 367 -1.99 8.53 -4.77
C ALA A 367 -2.63 8.96 -3.45
N GLY A 368 -3.18 8.00 -2.70
CA GLY A 368 -3.59 8.22 -1.31
C GLY A 368 -2.37 8.34 -0.40
N GLY A 369 -2.47 9.17 0.63
CA GLY A 369 -1.43 9.31 1.64
C GLY A 369 -1.39 8.10 2.59
N ASN A 370 -0.20 7.76 3.09
CA ASN A 370 -0.05 6.66 4.06
C ASN A 370 -0.67 7.03 5.42
N GLY A 371 -1.14 6.04 6.17
CA GLY A 371 -1.54 6.22 7.56
C GLY A 371 -0.33 6.45 8.48
N GLY A 372 -0.49 7.26 9.52
CA GLY A 372 0.54 7.49 10.52
C GLY A 372 0.74 6.30 11.45
N ALA A 373 1.90 6.15 12.06
CA ALA A 373 2.13 5.07 13.03
C ALA A 373 1.42 5.35 14.36
N GLY A 374 0.97 4.30 15.05
CA GLY A 374 0.49 4.38 16.43
C GLY A 374 1.62 4.65 17.41
N GLY A 375 1.33 5.39 18.48
CA GLY A 375 2.27 5.67 19.56
C GLY A 375 2.48 4.47 20.47
N ALA A 376 3.66 4.33 21.09
CA ALA A 376 3.90 3.27 22.07
C ALA A 376 3.10 3.49 23.36
N GLY A 377 2.67 2.40 24.00
CA GLY A 377 2.17 2.44 25.36
C GLY A 377 3.28 2.78 26.36
N ALA A 378 2.93 3.42 27.47
CA ALA A 378 3.88 3.69 28.55
C ALA A 378 4.07 2.46 29.44
N ASP A 379 5.24 2.34 30.05
CA ASP A 379 5.46 1.30 31.05
C ASP A 379 4.61 1.53 32.32
N GLY A 380 4.31 0.45 33.05
CA GLY A 380 3.68 0.51 34.38
C GLY A 380 4.55 1.27 35.39
N ALA A 381 3.95 1.86 36.42
CA ALA A 381 4.71 2.58 37.46
C ALA A 381 4.98 1.75 38.72
N ALA A 382 6.25 1.78 39.15
CA ALA A 382 6.76 1.27 40.42
C ALA A 382 5.83 1.58 41.61
N GLY A 383 5.27 0.55 42.22
CA GLY A 383 4.51 0.68 43.46
C GLY A 383 5.42 1.03 44.65
N VAL A 384 5.30 2.22 45.25
CA VAL A 384 5.86 2.46 46.59
C VAL A 384 4.80 2.01 47.60
N ASP A 385 5.00 0.87 48.24
CA ASP A 385 4.14 0.24 49.28
C ASP A 385 2.87 -0.50 48.80
N GLY A 386 2.77 -0.85 47.51
CA GLY A 386 1.67 -1.65 46.96
C GLY A 386 2.06 -2.31 45.64
N ALA A 387 1.15 -3.12 45.09
CA ALA A 387 1.36 -3.84 43.85
C ALA A 387 1.63 -2.86 42.66
N GLY A 388 2.57 -3.20 41.77
CA GLY A 388 2.79 -2.54 40.48
C GLY A 388 1.54 -2.60 39.58
N GLN A 389 1.63 -2.20 38.31
CA GLN A 389 0.49 -2.30 37.39
C GLN A 389 0.93 -2.62 35.96
N ALA A 390 -0.02 -3.06 35.14
CA ALA A 390 0.21 -3.43 33.74
C ALA A 390 0.74 -2.26 32.89
N GLY A 391 1.50 -2.61 31.85
CA GLY A 391 1.93 -1.67 30.84
C GLY A 391 0.75 -1.11 30.03
N GLY A 392 0.91 0.10 29.49
CA GLY A 392 -0.07 0.72 28.62
C GLY A 392 -0.10 0.05 27.25
N ASN A 393 -1.27 -0.02 26.61
CA ASN A 393 -1.36 -0.56 25.26
C ASN A 393 -0.73 0.37 24.23
N GLY A 394 -0.19 -0.19 23.16
CA GLY A 394 0.20 0.58 21.98
C GLY A 394 -1.02 1.19 21.27
N GLY A 395 -0.86 2.36 20.70
CA GLY A 395 -1.86 3.01 19.86
C GLY A 395 -2.02 2.28 18.53
N ALA A 396 -3.21 2.28 17.95
CA ALA A 396 -3.43 1.71 16.61
C ALA A 396 -2.72 2.54 15.54
N GLY A 397 -2.26 1.90 14.46
CA GLY A 397 -1.82 2.60 13.26
C GLY A 397 -2.99 3.32 12.58
N GLY A 398 -2.70 4.45 11.95
CA GLY A 398 -3.67 5.21 11.16
C GLY A 398 -4.03 4.49 9.87
N ASN A 399 -5.27 4.62 9.42
CA ASN A 399 -5.66 4.09 8.10
C ASN A 399 -5.05 4.95 6.99
N ALA A 400 -4.71 4.35 5.86
CA ALA A 400 -4.27 5.12 4.71
C ALA A 400 -5.43 5.83 3.99
N GLY A 401 -5.09 6.88 3.26
CA GLY A 401 -5.97 7.58 2.34
C GLY A 401 -6.22 6.78 1.06
N ALA A 402 -7.40 6.98 0.48
CA ALA A 402 -7.74 6.35 -0.79
C ALA A 402 -7.00 7.02 -1.97
N GLY A 403 -6.70 6.23 -3.00
CA GLY A 403 -6.20 6.77 -4.27
C GLY A 403 -7.27 7.60 -4.99
N GLY A 404 -6.83 8.63 -5.70
CA GLY A 404 -7.66 9.50 -6.52
C GLY A 404 -8.19 8.80 -7.76
N SER A 405 -9.40 9.16 -8.20
CA SER A 405 -9.97 8.57 -9.42
C SER A 405 -9.27 9.10 -10.67
N ALA A 406 -9.09 8.23 -11.67
CA ALA A 406 -8.67 8.65 -13.01
C ALA A 406 -9.83 9.31 -13.80
N GLY A 407 -9.49 10.13 -14.77
CA GLY A 407 -10.43 10.87 -15.61
C GLY A 407 -11.30 9.94 -16.46
N SER A 408 -12.58 10.27 -16.67
CA SER A 408 -13.50 9.49 -17.51
C SER A 408 -13.74 10.18 -18.86
N GLY A 409 -13.12 9.69 -19.93
CA GLY A 409 -13.16 10.29 -21.27
C GLY A 409 -14.11 9.64 -22.27
N ALA A 410 -15.03 10.41 -22.85
CA ALA A 410 -15.79 9.99 -24.04
C ALA A 410 -14.94 10.18 -25.33
N GLY A 411 -14.04 9.23 -25.63
CA GLY A 411 -13.24 9.26 -26.86
C GLY A 411 -12.66 7.89 -27.21
N THR A 412 -12.71 7.50 -28.48
CA THR A 412 -12.37 6.15 -28.97
C THR A 412 -10.88 5.86 -29.14
N ALA A 413 -9.96 6.78 -28.78
CA ALA A 413 -8.54 6.63 -29.11
C ALA A 413 -7.52 7.44 -28.25
N GLY A 414 -7.87 7.86 -27.04
CA GLY A 414 -6.91 8.53 -26.14
C GLY A 414 -6.21 7.53 -25.21
N ALA A 415 -4.92 7.75 -24.93
CA ALA A 415 -4.16 6.96 -23.97
C ALA A 415 -4.76 7.04 -22.55
N ASN A 416 -4.57 5.95 -21.81
CA ASN A 416 -5.11 5.69 -20.48
C ASN A 416 -4.56 6.67 -19.43
N GLY A 417 -5.42 7.17 -18.56
CA GLY A 417 -5.01 7.73 -17.26
C GLY A 417 -5.19 6.65 -16.21
N ASN A 418 -4.16 6.45 -15.39
CA ASN A 418 -4.13 5.47 -14.34
C ASN A 418 -4.83 6.03 -13.09
N ALA A 419 -5.62 5.20 -12.42
CA ALA A 419 -6.16 5.61 -11.13
C ALA A 419 -5.03 5.70 -10.09
N GLY A 420 -5.22 6.57 -9.10
CA GLY A 420 -4.33 6.68 -7.97
C GLY A 420 -4.24 5.37 -7.19
N VAL A 421 -3.04 5.03 -6.76
CA VAL A 421 -2.79 3.92 -5.83
C VAL A 421 -3.28 4.33 -4.43
N GLY A 422 -3.90 3.41 -3.69
CA GLY A 422 -4.26 3.66 -2.29
C GLY A 422 -3.01 3.71 -1.40
N GLY A 423 -2.99 4.55 -0.36
CA GLY A 423 -1.83 4.62 0.55
C GLY A 423 -1.68 3.34 1.40
N ASP A 424 -0.52 3.14 2.03
CA ASP A 424 -0.32 2.03 2.97
C ASP A 424 -0.83 2.37 4.38
N GLY A 425 -1.40 1.38 5.08
CA GLY A 425 -1.82 1.54 6.47
C GLY A 425 -0.62 1.77 7.41
N GLY A 426 -0.81 2.58 8.45
CA GLY A 426 0.23 2.86 9.45
C GLY A 426 0.49 1.64 10.36
N ALA A 427 1.71 1.48 10.87
CA ALA A 427 2.01 0.42 11.83
C ALA A 427 1.36 0.69 13.20
N GLY A 428 0.95 -0.37 13.90
CA GLY A 428 0.54 -0.27 15.31
C GLY A 428 1.72 0.06 16.22
N GLY A 429 1.45 0.78 17.31
CA GLY A 429 2.46 1.08 18.34
C GLY A 429 2.72 -0.12 19.24
N ASN A 430 3.91 -0.23 19.83
CA ASN A 430 4.21 -1.32 20.77
C ASN A 430 3.49 -1.12 22.11
N GLY A 431 3.16 -2.21 22.80
CA GLY A 431 2.73 -2.16 24.20
C GLY A 431 3.89 -1.75 25.12
N GLY A 432 3.57 -1.05 26.22
CA GLY A 432 4.52 -0.74 27.28
C GLY A 432 4.79 -1.95 28.17
N ALA A 433 5.93 -2.00 28.83
CA ALA A 433 6.23 -3.08 29.76
C ALA A 433 5.38 -2.99 31.05
N GLY A 434 5.06 -4.13 31.65
CA GLY A 434 4.54 -4.20 33.02
C GLY A 434 5.62 -3.84 34.05
N ASP A 435 5.23 -3.61 35.30
CA ASP A 435 6.14 -3.24 36.39
C ASP A 435 6.34 -4.37 37.41
N SER A 436 7.56 -4.45 37.96
CA SER A 436 7.99 -5.40 38.99
C SER A 436 7.33 -5.12 40.34
N ALA A 437 6.88 -6.16 41.04
CA ALA A 437 6.38 -6.00 42.41
C ALA A 437 7.45 -5.40 43.34
N ALA A 438 7.09 -4.34 44.07
CA ALA A 438 7.98 -3.71 45.02
C ALA A 438 8.03 -4.50 46.34
N ASN A 439 9.21 -5.03 46.63
CA ASN A 439 9.61 -5.85 47.77
C ASN A 439 9.43 -7.36 47.55
N GLY A 440 10.53 -8.10 47.76
CA GLY A 440 10.63 -9.56 47.68
C GLY A 440 9.82 -10.33 48.72
N ASN A 441 8.54 -10.01 48.84
CA ASN A 441 7.54 -10.69 49.66
C ASN A 441 6.72 -11.73 48.86
N GLY A 442 7.00 -11.92 47.57
CA GLY A 442 6.33 -12.91 46.73
C GLY A 442 4.97 -12.49 46.16
N ASP A 443 4.82 -11.20 45.84
CA ASP A 443 3.67 -10.76 45.04
C ASP A 443 4.03 -10.86 43.54
N ASN A 444 3.11 -11.42 42.73
CA ASN A 444 3.25 -11.47 41.27
C ASN A 444 3.41 -10.05 40.71
N GLY A 445 4.28 -9.88 39.71
CA GLY A 445 4.31 -8.63 38.96
C GLY A 445 3.20 -8.57 37.89
N PHE A 446 3.23 -7.64 36.95
CA PHE A 446 2.07 -7.29 36.12
C PHE A 446 2.29 -7.49 34.62
N ASP A 447 1.20 -7.79 33.90
CA ASP A 447 1.19 -8.03 32.46
C ASP A 447 1.80 -6.87 31.65
N GLY A 448 2.48 -7.20 30.57
CA GLY A 448 2.85 -6.22 29.55
C GLY A 448 1.61 -5.69 28.82
N GLY A 449 1.69 -4.44 28.36
CA GLY A 449 0.65 -3.86 27.52
C GLY A 449 0.53 -4.58 26.18
N VAL A 450 -0.68 -4.64 25.62
CA VAL A 450 -0.91 -5.25 24.30
C VAL A 450 -0.36 -4.33 23.20
N GLY A 451 0.23 -4.91 22.15
CA GLY A 451 0.60 -4.18 20.94
C GLY A 451 -0.60 -3.58 20.21
N GLY A 452 -0.46 -2.37 19.69
CA GLY A 452 -1.49 -1.70 18.90
C GLY A 452 -1.73 -2.42 17.57
N THR A 453 -2.96 -2.42 17.06
CA THR A 453 -3.26 -3.00 15.75
C THR A 453 -2.67 -2.17 14.61
N GLY A 454 -2.25 -2.80 13.52
CA GLY A 454 -1.91 -2.10 12.29
C GLY A 454 -3.12 -1.40 11.66
N GLY A 455 -2.86 -0.28 11.00
CA GLY A 455 -3.86 0.50 10.25
C GLY A 455 -4.26 -0.18 8.95
N GLN A 456 -5.47 0.08 8.47
CA GLN A 456 -5.94 -0.48 7.19
C GLN A 456 -5.26 0.21 6.00
N GLY A 457 -4.96 -0.56 4.96
CA GLY A 457 -4.50 -0.04 3.67
C GLY A 457 -5.58 0.80 2.97
N GLY A 458 -5.14 1.79 2.22
CA GLY A 458 -5.98 2.70 1.45
C GLY A 458 -6.61 1.99 0.26
N SER A 459 -7.89 2.24 0.01
CA SER A 459 -8.53 1.75 -1.21
C SER A 459 -7.95 2.43 -2.45
N ALA A 460 -7.86 1.72 -3.57
CA ALA A 460 -7.38 2.31 -4.82
C ALA A 460 -8.42 3.21 -5.47
N GLY A 461 -7.96 4.17 -6.28
CA GLY A 461 -8.83 4.98 -7.13
C GLY A 461 -9.50 4.16 -8.22
N ALA A 462 -10.71 4.57 -8.64
CA ALA A 462 -11.39 3.96 -9.78
C ALA A 462 -10.68 4.33 -11.11
N GLY A 463 -10.52 3.34 -11.99
CA GLY A 463 -9.93 3.52 -13.32
C GLY A 463 -10.82 4.36 -14.25
N GLY A 464 -10.20 5.18 -15.09
CA GLY A 464 -10.87 5.93 -16.16
C GLY A 464 -11.37 5.02 -17.28
N THR A 465 -12.17 5.53 -18.22
CA THR A 465 -12.62 4.78 -19.41
C THR A 465 -11.42 4.17 -20.16
N ASN A 466 -11.38 2.85 -20.32
CA ASN A 466 -10.25 2.06 -20.87
C ASN A 466 -8.93 2.12 -20.06
N GLY A 467 -8.87 2.85 -18.93
CA GLY A 467 -7.71 2.91 -18.05
C GLY A 467 -7.67 1.79 -17.02
N ASN A 468 -6.46 1.46 -16.55
CA ASN A 468 -6.29 0.46 -15.49
C ASN A 468 -6.85 1.00 -14.16
N GLY A 469 -7.47 0.13 -13.36
CA GLY A 469 -7.73 0.45 -11.96
C GLY A 469 -6.42 0.63 -11.19
N GLY A 470 -6.42 1.47 -10.14
CA GLY A 470 -5.25 1.62 -9.28
C GLY A 470 -5.04 0.38 -8.40
N ASN A 471 -3.83 0.15 -7.93
CA ASN A 471 -3.55 -0.87 -6.91
C ASN A 471 -4.01 -0.39 -5.53
N ALA A 472 -4.55 -1.28 -4.72
CA ALA A 472 -4.88 -0.94 -3.34
C ALA A 472 -3.61 -0.94 -2.46
N GLY A 473 -3.62 -0.13 -1.40
CA GLY A 473 -2.50 -0.09 -0.47
C GLY A 473 -2.49 -1.28 0.48
N SER A 474 -1.30 -1.59 1.01
CA SER A 474 -1.12 -2.70 1.96
C SER A 474 -1.61 -2.33 3.36
N GLY A 475 -1.99 -3.33 4.14
CA GLY A 475 -2.31 -3.14 5.56
C GLY A 475 -1.04 -2.92 6.39
N GLY A 476 -1.11 -2.07 7.41
CA GLY A 476 0.02 -1.80 8.30
C GLY A 476 0.31 -3.00 9.22
N ALA A 477 1.56 -3.19 9.64
CA ALA A 477 1.89 -4.25 10.61
C ALA A 477 1.32 -3.96 12.01
N GLY A 478 0.98 -5.01 12.77
CA GLY A 478 0.66 -4.92 14.18
C GLY A 478 1.89 -4.54 15.02
N GLY A 479 1.67 -3.84 16.14
CA GLY A 479 2.71 -3.52 17.11
C GLY A 479 3.04 -4.71 18.00
N ASN A 480 4.25 -4.78 18.56
CA ASN A 480 4.63 -5.88 19.45
C ASN A 480 4.00 -5.71 20.84
N GLY A 481 3.75 -6.81 21.54
CA GLY A 481 3.37 -6.78 22.95
C GLY A 481 4.51 -6.30 23.85
N GLY A 482 4.17 -5.64 24.95
CA GLY A 482 5.12 -5.24 25.99
C GLY A 482 5.54 -6.44 26.85
N GLY A 483 6.72 -6.39 27.46
CA GLY A 483 7.16 -7.44 28.39
C GLY A 483 6.37 -7.42 29.70
N GLY A 484 6.04 -8.59 30.26
CA GLY A 484 5.42 -8.72 31.58
C GLY A 484 6.48 -8.85 32.66
N GLU A 485 6.63 -7.86 33.53
CA GLU A 485 7.52 -7.98 34.69
C GLU A 485 6.80 -8.79 35.77
N GLY A 486 6.94 -10.13 35.79
CA GLY A 486 6.39 -11.02 36.82
C GLY A 486 4.99 -11.61 36.56
N GLN A 487 4.42 -11.44 35.36
CA GLN A 487 3.27 -12.14 34.76
C GLN A 487 3.45 -12.27 33.22
N ASP A 488 2.44 -12.71 32.48
CA ASP A 488 2.55 -13.01 31.04
C ASP A 488 2.98 -11.78 30.22
N GLY A 489 3.74 -12.01 29.15
CA GLY A 489 4.01 -10.97 28.16
C GLY A 489 2.72 -10.47 27.49
N GLY A 490 2.68 -9.19 27.11
CA GLY A 490 1.57 -8.63 26.36
C GLY A 490 1.42 -9.32 25.01
N ALA A 491 0.19 -9.50 24.52
CA ALA A 491 -0.02 -10.04 23.18
C ALA A 491 0.46 -9.06 22.09
N GLY A 492 0.92 -9.60 20.96
CA GLY A 492 1.16 -8.82 19.76
C GLY A 492 -0.14 -8.26 19.18
N GLY A 493 -0.06 -7.07 18.58
CA GLY A 493 -1.18 -6.46 17.85
C GLY A 493 -1.44 -7.17 16.52
N ASN A 494 -2.68 -7.20 16.08
CA ASN A 494 -3.00 -7.78 14.76
C ASN A 494 -2.50 -6.88 13.63
N GLY A 495 -2.12 -7.49 12.51
CA GLY A 495 -1.87 -6.78 11.25
C GLY A 495 -3.13 -6.11 10.71
N GLY A 496 -2.96 -4.98 10.04
CA GLY A 496 -4.00 -4.26 9.34
C GLY A 496 -4.45 -5.01 8.09
N ASN A 497 -5.72 -4.92 7.74
CA ASN A 497 -6.21 -5.46 6.47
C ASN A 497 -5.76 -4.56 5.31
N ALA A 498 -5.53 -5.15 4.15
CA ALA A 498 -5.24 -4.38 2.96
C ALA A 498 -6.44 -3.57 2.45
N GLY A 499 -6.16 -2.57 1.62
CA GLY A 499 -7.18 -1.78 0.94
C GLY A 499 -7.93 -2.58 -0.13
N ALA A 500 -9.15 -2.13 -0.45
CA ALA A 500 -9.92 -2.64 -1.58
C ALA A 500 -9.52 -1.97 -2.90
N VAL A 501 -9.53 -2.70 -4.00
CA VAL A 501 -9.18 -2.17 -5.33
C VAL A 501 -10.27 -1.29 -5.93
N GLY A 502 -9.86 -0.28 -6.70
CA GLY A 502 -10.75 0.53 -7.52
C GLY A 502 -11.17 -0.17 -8.82
N SER A 503 -12.47 -0.16 -9.12
CA SER A 503 -13.02 -0.81 -10.33
C SER A 503 -12.36 -0.29 -11.61
N ALA A 504 -12.11 -1.18 -12.58
CA ALA A 504 -11.70 -0.78 -13.92
C ALA A 504 -12.80 0.05 -14.62
N GLY A 505 -12.43 0.99 -15.50
CA GLY A 505 -13.39 1.86 -16.15
C GLY A 505 -14.26 1.14 -17.19
N ALA A 506 -15.56 1.44 -17.22
CA ALA A 506 -16.50 0.89 -18.19
C ALA A 506 -16.26 1.48 -19.60
N GLY A 507 -15.66 0.71 -20.52
CA GLY A 507 -15.45 1.11 -21.90
C GLY A 507 -16.74 1.03 -22.73
N ALA A 508 -17.09 2.12 -23.43
CA ALA A 508 -18.12 2.14 -24.46
C ALA A 508 -17.48 2.00 -25.85
N GLY A 509 -17.39 0.78 -26.39
CA GLY A 509 -17.06 0.55 -27.81
C GLY A 509 -16.31 -0.76 -28.08
N ALA A 510 -16.63 -1.40 -29.22
CA ALA A 510 -16.12 -2.72 -29.63
C ALA A 510 -14.66 -2.77 -30.13
N ALA A 511 -13.86 -1.70 -29.93
CA ALA A 511 -12.52 -1.57 -30.54
C ALA A 511 -11.41 -1.04 -29.62
N GLY A 512 -11.70 -0.70 -28.36
CA GLY A 512 -10.66 -0.30 -27.39
C GLY A 512 -10.20 -1.50 -26.56
N VAL A 513 -8.90 -1.69 -26.41
CA VAL A 513 -8.35 -2.61 -25.38
C VAL A 513 -8.74 -2.02 -24.02
N ALA A 514 -9.55 -2.73 -23.26
CA ALA A 514 -9.92 -2.30 -21.91
C ALA A 514 -8.72 -2.45 -20.95
N GLY A 515 -8.54 -1.48 -20.06
CA GLY A 515 -7.58 -1.58 -18.96
C GLY A 515 -7.91 -2.73 -18.01
N GLY A 516 -6.87 -3.33 -17.42
CA GLY A 516 -7.01 -4.34 -16.37
C GLY A 516 -7.47 -3.70 -15.05
N ALA A 517 -8.18 -4.45 -14.22
CA ALA A 517 -8.36 -4.03 -12.82
C ALA A 517 -7.03 -4.06 -12.06
N GLY A 518 -6.89 -3.21 -11.04
CA GLY A 518 -5.71 -3.25 -10.17
C GLY A 518 -5.68 -4.50 -9.28
N ASP A 519 -4.51 -4.80 -8.73
CA ASP A 519 -4.33 -5.91 -7.79
C ASP A 519 -4.72 -5.50 -6.36
N GLY A 520 -5.25 -6.46 -5.59
CA GLY A 520 -5.52 -6.28 -4.17
C GLY A 520 -4.24 -6.05 -3.39
N GLY A 521 -4.26 -5.17 -2.39
CA GLY A 521 -3.10 -4.96 -1.51
C GLY A 521 -2.87 -6.17 -0.60
N ASP A 522 -1.67 -6.33 -0.06
CA ASP A 522 -1.37 -7.40 0.89
C ASP A 522 -1.80 -7.04 2.32
N GLY A 523 -2.19 -8.05 3.11
CA GLY A 523 -2.47 -7.88 4.53
C GLY A 523 -1.20 -7.61 5.34
N GLY A 524 -1.29 -6.77 6.37
CA GLY A 524 -0.16 -6.49 7.26
C GLY A 524 0.20 -7.69 8.14
N ALA A 525 1.47 -7.85 8.52
CA ALA A 525 1.87 -8.91 9.46
C ALA A 525 1.35 -8.65 10.88
N GLY A 526 1.07 -9.72 11.63
CA GLY A 526 0.82 -9.63 13.08
C GLY A 526 2.09 -9.24 13.85
N GLY A 527 1.93 -8.51 14.95
CA GLY A 527 3.02 -8.18 15.87
C GLY A 527 3.41 -9.37 16.73
N ASN A 528 4.65 -9.43 17.22
CA ASN A 528 5.09 -10.53 18.07
C ASN A 528 4.54 -10.38 19.50
N GLY A 529 4.35 -11.51 20.17
CA GLY A 529 4.08 -11.53 21.61
C GLY A 529 5.26 -10.99 22.41
N GLY A 530 4.98 -10.34 23.53
CA GLY A 530 6.01 -9.89 24.48
C GLY A 530 6.64 -11.08 25.20
N ASP A 531 7.92 -11.00 25.51
CA ASP A 531 8.58 -12.02 26.34
C ASP A 531 8.07 -11.95 27.79
N GLY A 532 8.06 -13.09 28.50
CA GLY A 532 7.96 -13.12 29.96
C GLY A 532 9.25 -12.60 30.61
N PHE A 533 9.25 -12.27 31.91
CA PHE A 533 10.49 -11.89 32.63
C PHE A 533 10.62 -12.57 34.00
N SER A 534 11.87 -12.75 34.45
CA SER A 534 12.20 -13.39 35.73
C SER A 534 11.91 -12.46 36.91
N GLY A 535 10.99 -12.84 37.80
CA GLY A 535 10.82 -12.21 39.11
C GLY A 535 12.09 -12.31 39.97
N GLY A 536 12.33 -11.31 40.82
CA GLY A 536 13.48 -11.27 41.73
C GLY A 536 13.54 -12.52 42.63
N ALA A 537 14.72 -13.14 42.69
CA ALA A 537 14.94 -14.42 43.35
C ALA A 537 14.42 -14.48 44.81
N GLY A 538 13.42 -15.33 45.10
CA GLY A 538 13.16 -15.75 46.48
C GLY A 538 11.80 -16.36 46.86
N SER A 539 10.78 -16.38 46.01
CA SER A 539 9.41 -16.40 46.55
C SER A 539 8.51 -17.61 46.26
N GLY A 540 8.92 -18.57 45.42
CA GLY A 540 8.22 -19.86 45.31
C GLY A 540 7.06 -19.89 44.31
N GLU A 541 6.92 -18.91 43.41
CA GLU A 541 5.84 -18.85 42.42
C GLU A 541 6.12 -19.60 41.11
N ALA A 542 5.05 -20.01 40.41
CA ALA A 542 5.09 -20.57 39.06
C ALA A 542 5.59 -19.53 38.04
N GLY A 543 6.29 -19.98 37.00
CA GLY A 543 6.84 -19.09 35.99
C GLY A 543 5.76 -18.60 35.02
N VAL A 544 6.07 -17.53 34.29
CA VAL A 544 5.09 -16.74 33.55
C VAL A 544 5.28 -16.94 32.05
N ALA A 545 4.18 -17.07 31.32
CA ALA A 545 4.22 -17.43 29.91
C ALA A 545 4.65 -16.24 29.04
N GLY A 546 5.26 -16.52 27.89
CA GLY A 546 5.39 -15.51 26.86
C GLY A 546 4.01 -15.09 26.33
N GLY A 547 3.86 -13.84 25.89
CA GLY A 547 2.63 -13.36 25.26
C GLY A 547 2.41 -14.03 23.91
N ASN A 548 1.15 -14.18 23.50
CA ASN A 548 0.85 -14.74 22.17
C ASN A 548 1.21 -13.76 21.04
N GLY A 549 1.60 -14.30 19.89
CA GLY A 549 1.73 -13.53 18.65
C GLY A 549 0.39 -12.99 18.15
N GLY A 550 0.40 -11.80 17.56
CA GLY A 550 -0.76 -11.20 16.89
C GLY A 550 -1.09 -11.91 15.58
N ALA A 551 -2.35 -11.90 15.15
CA ALA A 551 -2.73 -12.49 13.87
C ALA A 551 -2.30 -11.62 12.69
N GLY A 552 -1.99 -12.24 11.55
CA GLY A 552 -1.79 -11.54 10.28
C GLY A 552 -3.09 -10.91 9.77
N GLY A 553 -2.98 -9.76 9.11
CA GLY A 553 -4.08 -9.06 8.45
C GLY A 553 -4.55 -9.80 7.19
N ALA A 554 -5.81 -9.64 6.81
CA ALA A 554 -6.33 -10.25 5.58
C ALA A 554 -5.83 -9.51 4.32
N GLY A 555 -5.57 -10.26 3.25
CA GLY A 555 -5.28 -9.71 1.93
C GLY A 555 -6.47 -8.98 1.32
N GLY A 556 -6.19 -7.97 0.49
CA GLY A 556 -7.19 -7.12 -0.15
C GLY A 556 -7.93 -7.84 -1.27
N ASN A 557 -9.24 -7.64 -1.36
CA ASN A 557 -10.02 -8.13 -2.49
C ASN A 557 -9.71 -7.32 -3.75
N SER A 558 -9.63 -8.01 -4.89
CA SER A 558 -9.33 -7.37 -6.17
C SER A 558 -10.56 -6.85 -6.91
N GLY A 559 -10.33 -5.92 -7.83
CA GLY A 559 -11.38 -5.22 -8.55
C GLY A 559 -11.93 -6.04 -9.72
N PRO A 560 -13.21 -5.87 -10.08
CA PRO A 560 -13.76 -6.46 -11.30
C PRO A 560 -13.14 -5.80 -12.55
N GLY A 561 -12.82 -6.60 -13.57
CA GLY A 561 -12.30 -6.12 -14.85
C GLY A 561 -13.31 -5.27 -15.63
N GLY A 562 -12.84 -4.35 -16.47
CA GLY A 562 -13.67 -3.51 -17.34
C GLY A 562 -14.31 -4.34 -18.47
N THR A 563 -15.20 -3.76 -19.29
CA THR A 563 -15.78 -4.45 -20.47
C THR A 563 -14.67 -4.93 -21.44
N ASN A 564 -14.49 -6.24 -21.61
CA ASN A 564 -13.34 -6.91 -22.28
C ASN A 564 -11.98 -6.88 -21.53
N GLY A 565 -11.89 -6.36 -20.31
CA GLY A 565 -10.65 -6.28 -19.51
C GLY A 565 -10.52 -7.44 -18.52
N SER A 566 -9.29 -7.77 -18.14
CA SER A 566 -9.02 -8.80 -17.12
C SER A 566 -9.33 -8.32 -15.70
N GLY A 567 -9.80 -9.22 -14.84
CA GLY A 567 -9.89 -8.96 -13.39
C GLY A 567 -8.50 -8.95 -12.75
N GLY A 568 -8.32 -8.20 -11.66
CA GLY A 568 -7.05 -8.13 -10.91
C GLY A 568 -6.88 -9.34 -9.99
N ALA A 569 -5.65 -9.63 -9.56
CA ALA A 569 -5.37 -10.70 -8.60
C ALA A 569 -5.69 -10.25 -7.16
N GLY A 570 -6.26 -11.13 -6.33
CA GLY A 570 -6.44 -10.86 -4.90
C GLY A 570 -5.09 -10.69 -4.19
N GLY A 571 -5.03 -9.84 -3.16
CA GLY A 571 -3.81 -9.64 -2.38
C GLY A 571 -3.52 -10.79 -1.41
N VAL A 572 -2.26 -10.94 -0.99
CA VAL A 572 -1.83 -12.03 -0.11
C VAL A 572 -2.22 -11.74 1.35
N GLY A 573 -2.56 -12.76 2.12
CA GLY A 573 -2.76 -12.64 3.57
C GLY A 573 -1.46 -12.32 4.31
N GLY A 574 -1.51 -11.50 5.35
CA GLY A 574 -0.33 -11.19 6.16
C GLY A 574 0.11 -12.37 7.03
N HIS A 575 1.40 -12.49 7.34
CA HIS A 575 1.90 -13.54 8.23
C HIS A 575 1.46 -13.32 9.69
N GLY A 576 1.21 -14.40 10.44
CA GLY A 576 1.02 -14.33 11.89
C GLY A 576 2.30 -13.94 12.62
N GLY A 577 2.21 -13.20 13.73
CA GLY A 577 3.35 -12.85 14.57
C GLY A 577 3.81 -14.03 15.42
N ASP A 578 5.07 -14.06 15.85
CA ASP A 578 5.60 -15.15 16.68
C ASP A 578 5.15 -15.03 18.14
N GLY A 579 5.04 -16.15 18.84
CA GLY A 579 4.82 -16.18 20.29
C GLY A 579 6.06 -15.71 21.06
N GLY A 580 5.85 -15.00 22.18
CA GLY A 580 6.92 -14.56 23.07
C GLY A 580 7.57 -15.74 23.81
N SER A 581 8.82 -15.60 24.24
CA SER A 581 9.50 -16.64 25.00
C SER A 581 9.09 -16.62 26.49
N GLY A 582 8.97 -17.79 27.13
CA GLY A 582 8.80 -17.88 28.59
C GLY A 582 10.13 -17.63 29.34
N VAL A 583 10.07 -17.21 30.62
CA VAL A 583 11.28 -16.91 31.45
C VAL A 583 11.14 -17.46 32.89
N PRO A 584 12.21 -18.00 33.53
CA PRO A 584 12.10 -18.75 34.79
C PRO A 584 11.95 -17.89 36.07
N VAL A 585 11.30 -18.43 37.11
CA VAL A 585 11.29 -17.89 38.50
C VAL A 585 11.50 -19.02 39.52
N SER A 586 12.03 -18.70 40.71
CA SER A 586 12.23 -19.65 41.82
C SER A 586 10.88 -20.18 42.35
N GLY A 587 10.34 -21.25 41.77
CA GLY A 587 9.06 -21.86 42.19
C GLY A 587 8.28 -22.61 41.09
N GLY A 588 8.59 -22.30 39.82
CA GLY A 588 8.13 -22.95 38.60
C GLY A 588 8.56 -22.14 37.36
N SER A 589 8.49 -22.73 36.17
CA SER A 589 8.76 -22.06 34.88
C SER A 589 7.44 -21.77 34.13
N GLY A 590 7.49 -20.96 33.08
CA GLY A 590 6.34 -20.61 32.24
C GLY A 590 6.52 -21.12 30.82
N ALA A 591 5.44 -21.59 30.20
CA ALA A 591 5.44 -22.06 28.81
C ALA A 591 5.74 -20.91 27.83
N GLY A 592 6.28 -21.22 26.64
CA GLY A 592 6.36 -20.24 25.56
C GLY A 592 4.96 -19.80 25.11
N GLY A 593 4.82 -18.55 24.65
CA GLY A 593 3.57 -18.06 24.07
C GLY A 593 3.25 -18.75 22.74
N ASP A 594 1.98 -18.89 22.39
CA ASP A 594 1.61 -19.49 21.10
C ASP A 594 1.90 -18.52 19.94
N GLY A 595 2.26 -19.08 18.78
CA GLY A 595 2.37 -18.31 17.53
C GLY A 595 1.02 -17.77 17.06
N GLY A 596 1.01 -16.56 16.51
CA GLY A 596 -0.16 -15.93 15.91
C GLY A 596 -0.60 -16.66 14.63
N ALA A 597 -1.91 -16.69 14.37
CA ALA A 597 -2.42 -17.30 13.14
C ALA A 597 -2.09 -16.44 11.90
N GLY A 598 -1.85 -17.09 10.77
CA GLY A 598 -1.68 -16.43 9.47
C GLY A 598 -2.97 -15.76 8.99
N GLY A 599 -2.84 -14.65 8.26
CA GLY A 599 -3.93 -13.93 7.62
C GLY A 599 -4.47 -14.68 6.41
N ASN A 600 -5.78 -14.59 6.16
CA ASN A 600 -6.38 -15.21 4.98
C ASN A 600 -6.03 -14.43 3.70
N GLY A 601 -5.93 -15.14 2.57
CA GLY A 601 -5.72 -14.54 1.25
C GLY A 601 -6.94 -13.78 0.73
N GLY A 602 -6.71 -12.74 -0.07
CA GLY A 602 -7.75 -11.91 -0.68
C GLY A 602 -8.48 -12.61 -1.82
N VAL A 603 -9.74 -12.27 -2.06
CA VAL A 603 -10.54 -12.85 -3.15
C VAL A 603 -10.13 -12.26 -4.52
N GLY A 604 -10.07 -13.10 -5.55
CA GLY A 604 -9.73 -12.72 -6.93
C GLY A 604 -10.84 -11.97 -7.68
N GLY A 605 -10.47 -11.13 -8.65
CA GLY A 605 -11.36 -10.15 -9.26
C GLY A 605 -12.18 -10.77 -10.39
N ALA A 606 -13.50 -10.55 -10.39
CA ALA A 606 -14.38 -11.09 -11.44
C ALA A 606 -14.06 -10.49 -12.84
N ALA A 607 -14.26 -11.26 -13.92
CA ALA A 607 -14.10 -10.72 -15.28
C ALA A 607 -15.21 -9.74 -15.68
N GLY A 608 -14.89 -8.81 -16.58
CA GLY A 608 -15.85 -7.86 -17.15
C GLY A 608 -16.93 -8.50 -18.03
N SER A 609 -18.11 -7.89 -18.07
CA SER A 609 -19.36 -8.51 -18.54
C SER A 609 -19.65 -8.48 -20.05
N GLY A 610 -18.67 -8.20 -20.93
CA GLY A 610 -18.97 -8.08 -22.36
C GLY A 610 -17.80 -8.30 -23.33
N GLY A 611 -18.10 -8.99 -24.45
CA GLY A 611 -17.24 -9.27 -25.61
C GLY A 611 -16.19 -10.36 -25.40
N VAL A 612 -15.38 -10.69 -26.42
CA VAL A 612 -14.51 -11.89 -26.46
C VAL A 612 -13.38 -11.80 -25.40
N GLY A 613 -13.69 -12.28 -24.19
CA GLY A 613 -12.81 -12.95 -23.22
C GLY A 613 -11.57 -12.21 -22.71
N GLY A 614 -11.73 -11.28 -21.78
CA GLY A 614 -10.66 -10.97 -20.81
C GLY A 614 -10.49 -12.10 -19.79
N ALA A 615 -9.25 -12.40 -19.35
CA ALA A 615 -8.98 -13.39 -18.31
C ALA A 615 -9.47 -12.93 -16.93
N VAL A 616 -10.07 -13.80 -16.12
CA VAL A 616 -10.47 -13.48 -14.74
C VAL A 616 -9.22 -13.45 -13.82
N GLY A 617 -9.23 -12.64 -12.78
CA GLY A 617 -8.13 -12.57 -11.82
C GLY A 617 -8.11 -13.76 -10.85
N ASN A 618 -6.92 -14.25 -10.51
CA ASN A 618 -6.74 -15.34 -9.54
C ASN A 618 -7.03 -14.85 -8.11
N GLY A 619 -7.44 -15.77 -7.23
CA GLY A 619 -7.47 -15.52 -5.78
C GLY A 619 -6.07 -15.25 -5.25
N GLY A 620 -5.96 -14.43 -4.21
CA GLY A 620 -4.70 -14.19 -3.50
C GLY A 620 -4.38 -15.34 -2.56
N ASP A 621 -3.09 -15.63 -2.40
CA ASP A 621 -2.60 -16.68 -1.50
C ASP A 621 -2.81 -16.30 -0.02
N ALA A 622 -2.92 -17.28 0.87
CA ALA A 622 -2.95 -17.01 2.31
C ALA A 622 -1.57 -16.66 2.87
N GLY A 623 -1.57 -15.97 4.01
CA GLY A 623 -0.38 -15.80 4.83
C GLY A 623 -0.11 -17.02 5.71
N ASP A 624 1.17 -17.33 5.92
CA ASP A 624 1.62 -18.39 6.83
C ASP A 624 1.35 -18.06 8.31
N GLY A 625 1.22 -19.09 9.16
CA GLY A 625 1.13 -18.96 10.61
C GLY A 625 2.47 -18.62 11.26
N GLY A 626 2.45 -17.83 12.34
CA GLY A 626 3.64 -17.48 13.12
C GLY A 626 4.16 -18.66 13.95
N ALA A 627 5.44 -18.66 14.30
CA ALA A 627 6.04 -19.74 15.10
C ALA A 627 5.67 -19.63 16.59
N GLY A 628 5.63 -20.76 17.30
CA GLY A 628 5.45 -20.81 18.74
C GLY A 628 6.69 -20.32 19.49
N GLY A 629 6.50 -19.65 20.62
CA GLY A 629 7.58 -19.17 21.49
C GLY A 629 8.28 -20.33 22.22
N ALA A 630 9.57 -20.17 22.49
CA ALA A 630 10.35 -21.17 23.24
C ALA A 630 10.01 -21.17 24.74
N GLY A 631 10.12 -22.33 25.40
CA GLY A 631 9.97 -22.44 26.86
C GLY A 631 11.15 -21.84 27.65
N ALA A 632 10.97 -21.66 28.97
CA ALA A 632 11.93 -21.01 29.88
C ALA A 632 12.98 -21.94 30.55
N ASP A 633 14.29 -21.61 30.53
CA ASP A 633 15.37 -22.47 31.09
C ASP A 633 15.77 -22.23 32.59
N ARG A 634 15.82 -23.31 33.40
CA ARG A 634 16.37 -23.54 34.78
C ARG A 634 15.70 -22.84 36.00
N GLY A 635 15.49 -23.46 37.18
CA GLY A 635 15.79 -24.79 37.73
C GLY A 635 15.17 -24.99 39.14
N ALA A 636 15.22 -26.23 39.66
CA ALA A 636 14.61 -26.84 40.87
C ALA A 636 13.23 -27.54 40.74
N PHE A 637 12.51 -27.42 39.62
CA PHE A 637 11.21 -28.07 39.36
C PHE A 637 11.10 -28.60 37.89
N SER A 638 9.95 -29.15 37.47
CA SER A 638 9.75 -29.76 36.13
C SER A 638 10.00 -28.76 34.99
N GLY A 639 10.61 -29.20 33.89
CA GLY A 639 10.76 -28.38 32.69
C GLY A 639 9.43 -28.28 31.95
N ASP A 640 9.11 -27.09 31.47
CA ASP A 640 7.83 -26.79 30.82
C ASP A 640 7.91 -26.93 29.30
N ASP A 641 6.75 -27.12 28.69
CA ASP A 641 6.60 -27.33 27.26
C ASP A 641 6.83 -26.03 26.46
N GLY A 642 7.35 -26.15 25.25
CA GLY A 642 7.41 -25.03 24.29
C GLY A 642 6.01 -24.61 23.84
N GLY A 643 5.83 -23.34 23.45
CA GLY A 643 4.56 -22.84 22.92
C GLY A 643 4.19 -23.51 21.60
N ALA A 644 2.90 -23.66 21.30
CA ALA A 644 2.48 -24.26 20.04
C ALA A 644 2.70 -23.30 18.86
N GLY A 645 3.01 -23.84 17.68
CA GLY A 645 3.07 -23.08 16.45
C GLY A 645 1.69 -22.53 16.05
N GLY A 646 1.65 -21.32 15.52
CA GLY A 646 0.42 -20.72 14.98
C GLY A 646 -0.08 -21.45 13.75
N ASN A 647 -1.40 -21.52 13.55
CA ASN A 647 -1.98 -22.15 12.36
C ASN A 647 -1.77 -21.27 11.10
N GLY A 648 -1.59 -21.89 9.94
CA GLY A 648 -1.54 -21.21 8.64
C GLY A 648 -2.88 -20.59 8.23
N GLY A 649 -2.84 -19.47 7.52
CA GLY A 649 -4.04 -18.81 6.98
C GLY A 649 -4.69 -19.61 5.85
N ALA A 650 -5.98 -19.42 5.59
CA ALA A 650 -6.68 -20.08 4.48
C ALA A 650 -6.53 -19.30 3.16
N GLY A 651 -6.28 -20.00 2.05
CA GLY A 651 -6.09 -19.41 0.71
C GLY A 651 -7.32 -18.66 0.20
N GLY A 652 -7.11 -17.60 -0.57
CA GLY A 652 -8.17 -16.75 -1.11
C GLY A 652 -8.98 -17.45 -2.20
N VAL A 653 -10.27 -17.12 -2.31
CA VAL A 653 -11.15 -17.70 -3.34
C VAL A 653 -10.88 -17.05 -4.71
N GLY A 654 -10.85 -17.84 -5.78
CA GLY A 654 -10.64 -17.37 -7.15
C GLY A 654 -11.78 -16.51 -7.71
N GLY A 655 -11.47 -15.58 -8.62
CA GLY A 655 -12.47 -14.71 -9.24
C GLY A 655 -13.49 -15.46 -10.11
N SER A 656 -14.75 -14.99 -10.10
CA SER A 656 -15.85 -15.60 -10.88
C SER A 656 -15.83 -15.16 -12.36
N ALA A 657 -16.17 -16.05 -13.30
CA ALA A 657 -16.21 -15.71 -14.73
C ALA A 657 -17.40 -14.82 -15.14
N GLY A 658 -17.11 -13.73 -15.84
CA GLY A 658 -18.10 -12.83 -16.44
C GLY A 658 -18.34 -13.14 -17.92
N GLY A 659 -19.55 -13.59 -18.27
CA GLY A 659 -20.01 -13.71 -19.67
C GLY A 659 -19.57 -14.98 -20.43
N ALA A 660 -20.05 -15.10 -21.68
CA ALA A 660 -19.79 -16.26 -22.54
C ALA A 660 -18.35 -16.25 -23.08
N GLY A 661 -17.50 -17.16 -22.60
CA GLY A 661 -16.14 -17.39 -23.09
C GLY A 661 -14.99 -16.94 -22.18
N GLY A 662 -15.23 -16.38 -20.98
CA GLY A 662 -14.18 -16.01 -20.02
C GLY A 662 -13.70 -17.20 -19.17
N ALA A 663 -12.39 -17.31 -18.91
CA ALA A 663 -11.80 -18.33 -18.03
C ALA A 663 -11.94 -17.94 -16.55
N SER A 664 -12.47 -18.80 -15.67
CA SER A 664 -12.55 -18.52 -14.21
C SER A 664 -11.15 -18.42 -13.57
N GLY A 665 -11.00 -17.59 -12.53
CA GLY A 665 -9.75 -17.46 -11.79
C GLY A 665 -9.49 -18.68 -10.90
N SER A 666 -8.22 -19.05 -10.73
CA SER A 666 -7.83 -20.10 -9.77
C SER A 666 -8.01 -19.63 -8.32
N GLY A 667 -8.26 -20.55 -7.40
CA GLY A 667 -8.13 -20.27 -5.96
C GLY A 667 -6.66 -20.03 -5.60
N GLY A 668 -6.40 -19.22 -4.57
CA GLY A 668 -5.07 -19.03 -4.00
C GLY A 668 -4.69 -20.16 -3.05
N ASP A 669 -3.40 -20.36 -2.83
CA ASP A 669 -2.88 -21.45 -2.00
C ASP A 669 -3.10 -21.17 -0.50
N GLY A 670 -3.22 -22.21 0.32
CA GLY A 670 -3.29 -22.12 1.78
C GLY A 670 -1.91 -21.87 2.40
N GLY A 671 -1.83 -21.05 3.45
CA GLY A 671 -0.58 -20.74 4.14
C GLY A 671 -0.08 -21.92 4.98
N ALA A 672 1.23 -22.07 5.16
CA ALA A 672 1.80 -23.13 6.00
C ALA A 672 1.53 -22.89 7.50
N GLY A 673 1.46 -23.96 8.28
CA GLY A 673 1.43 -23.89 9.74
C GLY A 673 2.79 -23.50 10.32
N GLY A 674 2.81 -22.66 11.36
CA GLY A 674 4.02 -22.27 12.08
C GLY A 674 4.64 -23.44 12.84
N ALA A 675 5.95 -23.42 13.05
CA ALA A 675 6.64 -24.44 13.84
C ALA A 675 6.31 -24.32 15.34
N GLY A 676 6.25 -25.44 16.05
CA GLY A 676 6.16 -25.45 17.51
C GLY A 676 7.47 -25.00 18.15
N GLY A 677 7.38 -24.29 19.28
CA GLY A 677 8.56 -23.87 20.04
C GLY A 677 9.26 -25.06 20.70
N ASP A 678 10.57 -24.98 20.90
CA ASP A 678 11.33 -26.02 21.61
C ASP A 678 10.96 -26.05 23.11
N GLY A 679 11.00 -27.24 23.73
CA GLY A 679 10.78 -27.41 25.17
C GLY A 679 11.95 -26.84 25.99
N ALA A 680 11.80 -26.72 27.33
CA ALA A 680 12.84 -26.17 28.21
C ALA A 680 13.44 -27.18 29.22
N ALA A 681 14.67 -26.91 29.70
CA ALA A 681 15.38 -27.81 30.60
C ALA A 681 14.98 -27.59 32.08
N GLY A 682 14.41 -28.62 32.73
CA GLY A 682 14.07 -28.63 34.17
C GLY A 682 14.83 -29.68 35.00
N ASP A 683 14.66 -29.62 36.32
CA ASP A 683 15.40 -30.42 37.33
C ASP A 683 14.69 -31.75 37.69
N THR A 684 13.38 -31.89 37.40
CA THR A 684 12.59 -33.11 37.68
C THR A 684 12.02 -33.83 36.44
N THR A 685 11.96 -33.15 35.29
CA THR A 685 11.56 -33.68 33.96
C THR A 685 12.04 -32.68 32.90
N ALA A 686 12.50 -33.13 31.73
CA ALA A 686 12.76 -32.24 30.59
C ALA A 686 11.44 -31.89 29.88
N GLY A 687 11.22 -30.62 29.56
CA GLY A 687 9.99 -30.14 28.91
C GLY A 687 9.83 -30.69 27.50
N ALA A 688 8.59 -30.90 27.07
CA ALA A 688 8.33 -31.39 25.72
C ALA A 688 8.40 -30.25 24.69
N GLY A 689 8.82 -30.57 23.47
CA GLY A 689 8.67 -29.63 22.35
C GLY A 689 7.19 -29.30 22.10
N GLY A 690 6.90 -28.05 21.75
CA GLY A 690 5.57 -27.58 21.36
C GLY A 690 5.10 -28.26 20.07
N ALA A 691 3.79 -28.40 19.91
CA ALA A 691 3.22 -28.95 18.68
C ALA A 691 3.37 -27.96 17.52
N GLY A 692 3.63 -28.46 16.31
CA GLY A 692 3.57 -27.65 15.09
C GLY A 692 2.13 -27.21 14.79
N GLY A 693 1.98 -26.00 14.27
CA GLY A 693 0.70 -25.46 13.81
C GLY A 693 0.16 -26.21 12.60
N ASN A 694 -1.16 -26.22 12.41
CA ASN A 694 -1.75 -26.87 11.24
C ASN A 694 -1.60 -26.01 9.98
N GLY A 695 -1.44 -26.65 8.83
CA GLY A 695 -1.44 -26.00 7.53
C GLY A 695 -2.83 -25.44 7.16
N GLY A 696 -2.83 -24.32 6.47
CA GLY A 696 -4.02 -23.63 5.98
C GLY A 696 -4.69 -24.36 4.82
N ASN A 697 -6.01 -24.24 4.70
CA ASN A 697 -6.73 -24.84 3.57
C ASN A 697 -6.49 -24.04 2.28
N GLY A 698 -6.40 -24.73 1.14
CA GLY A 698 -6.32 -24.08 -0.17
C GLY A 698 -7.63 -23.40 -0.56
N GLY A 699 -7.53 -22.29 -1.28
CA GLY A 699 -8.67 -21.49 -1.74
C GLY A 699 -9.46 -22.20 -2.84
N SER A 700 -10.78 -22.06 -2.82
CA SER A 700 -11.62 -22.60 -3.90
C SER A 700 -11.54 -21.74 -5.15
N ALA A 701 -11.65 -22.35 -6.33
CA ALA A 701 -11.71 -21.63 -7.60
C ALA A 701 -13.02 -20.86 -7.79
N GLY A 702 -13.01 -19.84 -8.64
CA GLY A 702 -14.22 -19.09 -8.96
C GLY A 702 -15.23 -19.88 -9.82
N ALA A 703 -16.52 -19.62 -9.62
CA ALA A 703 -17.60 -20.30 -10.36
C ALA A 703 -17.55 -20.04 -11.88
N VAL A 704 -17.84 -21.07 -12.69
CA VAL A 704 -17.81 -21.02 -14.16
C VAL A 704 -19.08 -20.41 -14.76
N GLY A 705 -18.91 -19.41 -15.64
CA GLY A 705 -19.95 -18.88 -16.52
C GLY A 705 -20.20 -19.80 -17.72
N THR A 706 -21.37 -19.71 -18.36
CA THR A 706 -21.76 -20.58 -19.49
C THR A 706 -20.76 -20.47 -20.65
N GLY A 707 -19.93 -21.50 -20.86
CA GLY A 707 -19.00 -21.62 -21.99
C GLY A 707 -17.55 -21.16 -21.76
N GLY A 708 -17.14 -20.85 -20.52
CA GLY A 708 -15.75 -20.53 -20.16
C GLY A 708 -14.90 -21.76 -19.74
N THR A 709 -13.58 -21.63 -19.70
CA THR A 709 -12.69 -22.64 -19.09
C THR A 709 -12.69 -22.51 -17.56
N ALA A 710 -12.78 -23.63 -16.84
CA ALA A 710 -12.79 -23.64 -15.38
C ALA A 710 -11.43 -23.28 -14.76
N GLY A 711 -11.44 -22.60 -13.61
CA GLY A 711 -10.26 -22.30 -12.81
C GLY A 711 -9.91 -23.45 -11.86
N ASN A 712 -8.62 -23.62 -11.57
CA ASN A 712 -8.11 -24.64 -10.66
C ASN A 712 -8.32 -24.25 -9.18
N GLY A 713 -8.57 -25.22 -8.31
CA GLY A 713 -8.52 -24.98 -6.86
C GLY A 713 -7.08 -24.77 -6.39
N GLY A 714 -6.86 -23.95 -5.37
CA GLY A 714 -5.54 -23.71 -4.78
C GLY A 714 -5.07 -24.89 -3.93
N ASP A 715 -3.76 -25.10 -3.85
CA ASP A 715 -3.16 -26.14 -3.02
C ASP A 715 -3.26 -25.77 -1.54
N ALA A 716 -3.31 -26.77 -0.65
CA ALA A 716 -3.30 -26.50 0.79
C ALA A 716 -1.88 -26.30 1.33
N GLY A 717 -1.78 -25.55 2.43
CA GLY A 717 -0.55 -25.37 3.17
C GLY A 717 -0.13 -26.63 3.92
N ASP A 718 1.18 -26.82 4.04
CA ASP A 718 1.78 -27.90 4.82
C ASP A 718 1.62 -27.63 6.34
N GLY A 719 1.55 -28.70 7.13
CA GLY A 719 1.59 -28.62 8.59
C GLY A 719 2.98 -28.22 9.10
N GLY A 720 3.01 -27.43 10.18
CA GLY A 720 4.23 -26.98 10.83
C GLY A 720 5.00 -28.11 11.52
N ALA A 721 6.32 -27.95 11.65
CA ALA A 721 7.14 -28.93 12.37
C ALA A 721 6.87 -28.89 13.88
N GLY A 722 6.90 -30.05 14.54
CA GLY A 722 6.90 -30.12 16.01
C GLY A 722 8.26 -29.71 16.58
N GLY A 723 8.27 -29.07 17.76
CA GLY A 723 9.48 -28.64 18.44
C GLY A 723 10.33 -29.82 18.95
N ASP A 724 11.64 -29.62 19.07
CA ASP A 724 12.54 -30.65 19.58
C ASP A 724 12.40 -30.81 21.11
N GLY A 725 12.66 -32.02 21.60
CA GLY A 725 12.82 -32.29 23.01
C GLY A 725 14.26 -31.97 23.44
N LEU A 726 14.45 -31.34 24.60
CA LEU A 726 15.79 -30.97 25.06
C LEU A 726 16.60 -32.13 25.66
N THR A 727 17.92 -32.01 25.57
CA THR A 727 18.86 -32.95 26.19
C THR A 727 18.77 -32.90 27.72
N GLY A 728 18.71 -34.07 28.36
CA GLY A 728 18.66 -34.21 29.82
C GLY A 728 19.86 -33.57 30.53
N THR A 729 19.70 -33.25 31.80
CA THR A 729 20.70 -32.55 32.63
C THR A 729 21.22 -33.44 33.77
N ALA A 730 22.24 -32.98 34.49
CA ALA A 730 22.87 -33.77 35.56
C ALA A 730 21.88 -34.18 36.68
N ALA A 731 20.85 -33.36 36.92
CA ALA A 731 19.84 -33.57 37.94
C ALA A 731 18.66 -34.44 37.45
N HIS A 732 18.24 -34.29 36.19
CA HIS A 732 17.30 -35.19 35.53
C HIS A 732 17.88 -35.68 34.21
N PRO A 733 18.45 -36.88 34.20
CA PRO A 733 19.34 -37.25 33.14
C PRO A 733 18.56 -37.74 31.90
N ASP A 734 17.25 -37.99 32.00
CA ASP A 734 16.43 -38.41 30.87
C ASP A 734 16.11 -37.22 29.94
N GLY A 735 16.19 -37.41 28.63
CA GLY A 735 15.88 -36.37 27.64
C GLY A 735 14.38 -36.11 27.46
N GLY A 736 14.03 -34.90 27.01
CA GLY A 736 12.65 -34.47 26.82
C GLY A 736 11.98 -35.10 25.60
N ASN A 737 10.67 -35.32 25.65
CA ASN A 737 9.92 -35.78 24.48
C ASN A 737 9.81 -34.67 23.44
N ALA A 738 9.79 -35.02 22.16
CA ALA A 738 9.57 -34.03 21.12
C ALA A 738 8.09 -33.72 20.90
N GLY A 739 7.83 -32.55 20.32
CA GLY A 739 6.53 -32.12 19.84
C GLY A 739 6.08 -32.87 18.59
N ASN A 740 4.77 -33.03 18.45
CA ASN A 740 4.18 -33.62 17.25
C ASN A 740 4.18 -32.60 16.10
N GLY A 741 4.33 -33.09 14.87
CA GLY A 741 4.13 -32.27 13.67
C GLY A 741 2.65 -31.91 13.48
N GLY A 742 2.39 -30.72 12.94
CA GLY A 742 1.05 -30.24 12.63
C GLY A 742 0.44 -30.96 11.43
N ALA A 743 -0.90 -31.00 11.34
CA ALA A 743 -1.57 -31.60 10.19
C ALA A 743 -1.48 -30.70 8.95
N GLY A 744 -1.42 -31.30 7.75
CA GLY A 744 -1.51 -30.58 6.49
C GLY A 744 -2.94 -30.10 6.18
N GLY A 745 -3.07 -28.99 5.47
CA GLY A 745 -4.36 -28.39 5.11
C GLY A 745 -5.13 -29.17 4.03
N ARG A 746 -6.43 -28.90 3.87
CA ARG A 746 -7.23 -29.47 2.77
C ARG A 746 -7.10 -28.62 1.50
N GLY A 747 -6.85 -29.26 0.35
CA GLY A 747 -6.77 -28.58 -0.95
C GLY A 747 -8.10 -27.97 -1.40
N GLY A 748 -8.04 -26.94 -2.23
CA GLY A 748 -9.19 -26.17 -2.72
C GLY A 748 -10.00 -26.87 -3.80
N ASP A 749 -11.30 -26.57 -3.86
CA ASP A 749 -12.22 -27.14 -4.85
C ASP A 749 -12.11 -26.41 -6.20
N ALA A 750 -12.18 -27.14 -7.33
CA ALA A 750 -12.15 -26.54 -8.68
C ALA A 750 -13.50 -25.95 -9.13
N GLY A 751 -13.45 -25.02 -10.09
CA GLY A 751 -14.61 -24.21 -10.49
C GLY A 751 -15.58 -24.89 -11.48
N GLY A 752 -15.20 -26.02 -12.09
CA GLY A 752 -16.01 -26.77 -13.05
C GLY A 752 -15.24 -27.81 -13.89
N ALA A 753 -15.92 -28.39 -14.90
CA ALA A 753 -15.36 -29.46 -15.74
C ALA A 753 -14.07 -29.05 -16.49
N GLY A 754 -13.00 -29.87 -16.35
CA GLY A 754 -11.70 -29.68 -17.01
C GLY A 754 -10.63 -28.96 -16.19
N ALA A 755 -10.97 -28.39 -15.03
CA ALA A 755 -9.99 -27.85 -14.07
C ALA A 755 -9.48 -28.93 -13.08
N SER A 756 -8.31 -28.68 -12.50
CA SER A 756 -7.75 -29.51 -11.42
C SER A 756 -8.16 -28.98 -10.05
N ASN A 757 -8.58 -29.87 -9.15
CA ASN A 757 -8.71 -29.52 -7.74
C ASN A 757 -7.32 -29.33 -7.13
N GLY A 758 -7.23 -28.55 -6.05
CA GLY A 758 -6.01 -28.39 -5.28
C GLY A 758 -5.61 -29.66 -4.54
N ASN A 759 -4.32 -29.85 -4.38
CA ASN A 759 -3.73 -30.93 -3.58
C ASN A 759 -3.87 -30.63 -2.09
N GLY A 760 -4.01 -31.67 -1.28
CA GLY A 760 -3.91 -31.55 0.17
C GLY A 760 -2.47 -31.27 0.59
N GLY A 761 -2.29 -30.46 1.63
CA GLY A 761 -0.97 -30.15 2.19
C GLY A 761 -0.36 -31.36 2.88
N ASN A 762 0.97 -31.44 2.92
CA ASN A 762 1.66 -32.49 3.65
C ASN A 762 1.55 -32.26 5.17
N GLY A 763 1.56 -33.34 5.95
CA GLY A 763 1.69 -33.26 7.39
C GLY A 763 3.11 -32.84 7.79
N GLY A 764 3.21 -32.05 8.86
CA GLY A 764 4.45 -31.55 9.40
C GLY A 764 5.34 -32.65 9.97
N GLN A 765 6.65 -32.44 9.91
CA GLN A 765 7.61 -33.34 10.54
C GLN A 765 7.52 -33.23 12.07
N ALA A 766 7.65 -34.35 12.77
CA ALA A 766 7.75 -34.29 14.22
C ALA A 766 9.14 -33.88 14.69
N GLY A 767 9.21 -33.31 15.90
CA GLY A 767 10.48 -33.03 16.54
C GLY A 767 11.24 -34.28 16.94
N THR A 768 12.53 -34.13 17.20
CA THR A 768 13.43 -35.16 17.72
C THR A 768 13.41 -35.19 19.25
N GLY A 769 13.37 -36.40 19.83
CA GLY A 769 13.45 -36.55 21.28
C GLY A 769 14.85 -36.18 21.79
N GLY A 770 14.91 -35.53 22.95
CA GLY A 770 16.16 -35.07 23.54
C GLY A 770 17.06 -36.22 23.96
N ALA A 771 18.38 -36.03 23.86
CA ALA A 771 19.34 -37.02 24.36
C ALA A 771 19.30 -37.12 25.90
N GLY A 772 19.64 -38.28 26.47
CA GLY A 772 19.92 -38.38 27.89
C GLY A 772 21.26 -37.70 28.25
N TYR A 773 21.38 -37.21 29.48
CA TYR A 773 22.54 -36.53 30.04
C TYR A 773 23.80 -37.40 30.02
N ASP A 774 24.88 -36.94 29.36
CA ASP A 774 26.17 -37.63 29.33
C ASP A 774 27.01 -37.32 30.58
N ALA A 775 27.05 -38.26 31.52
CA ALA A 775 27.75 -38.17 32.80
C ALA A 775 29.28 -38.36 32.72
N ALA A 776 29.89 -38.43 31.53
CA ALA A 776 31.31 -38.78 31.35
C ALA A 776 32.32 -37.88 32.13
N GLY A 777 31.90 -36.73 32.66
CA GLY A 777 32.71 -35.82 33.49
C GLY A 777 32.17 -35.54 34.91
N ASP A 778 31.03 -36.12 35.32
CA ASP A 778 30.39 -35.85 36.62
C ASP A 778 30.25 -37.13 37.46
N PRO A 779 31.11 -37.34 38.48
CA PRO A 779 31.10 -38.53 39.32
C PRO A 779 29.83 -38.69 40.19
N GLY A 780 28.99 -37.66 40.30
CA GLY A 780 27.75 -37.67 41.08
C GLY A 780 26.48 -37.93 40.28
N ALA A 781 26.55 -37.95 38.95
CA ALA A 781 25.38 -38.06 38.09
C ALA A 781 24.85 -39.50 37.98
N ALA A 782 23.53 -39.64 37.90
CA ALA A 782 22.87 -40.94 37.76
C ALA A 782 23.25 -41.60 36.43
N SER A 783 23.74 -42.84 36.50
CA SER A 783 24.05 -43.65 35.33
C SER A 783 22.76 -44.19 34.69
N GLY A 784 22.72 -44.28 33.35
CA GLY A 784 21.63 -44.97 32.65
C GLY A 784 20.49 -44.09 32.13
N ALA A 785 20.73 -42.80 31.92
CA ALA A 785 19.72 -41.85 31.48
C ALA A 785 19.10 -42.14 30.11
N ALA A 786 17.78 -42.22 30.06
CA ALA A 786 17.03 -42.50 28.84
C ALA A 786 17.00 -41.30 27.89
N GLY A 787 17.02 -41.55 26.59
CA GLY A 787 16.65 -40.51 25.62
C GLY A 787 15.14 -40.29 25.61
N GLY A 788 14.70 -39.07 25.34
CA GLY A 788 13.30 -38.73 25.16
C GLY A 788 12.72 -39.34 23.88
N ASN A 789 11.40 -39.54 23.84
CA ASN A 789 10.74 -40.09 22.66
C ASN A 789 10.63 -39.02 21.56
N GLY A 790 10.77 -39.45 20.30
CA GLY A 790 10.48 -38.59 19.15
C GLY A 790 8.98 -38.34 19.01
N GLY A 791 8.61 -37.16 18.48
CA GLY A 791 7.22 -36.79 18.28
C GLY A 791 6.55 -37.61 17.16
N ALA A 792 5.22 -37.63 17.12
CA ALA A 792 4.49 -38.20 15.99
C ALA A 792 4.46 -37.21 14.81
N GLY A 793 4.68 -37.70 13.58
CA GLY A 793 4.54 -36.90 12.38
C GLY A 793 3.09 -36.50 12.16
N GLY A 794 2.85 -35.32 11.60
CA GLY A 794 1.51 -34.81 11.34
C GLY A 794 0.81 -35.58 10.22
N ASP A 795 -0.52 -35.65 10.25
CA ASP A 795 -1.28 -36.28 9.16
C ASP A 795 -1.29 -35.37 7.92
N GLY A 796 -1.22 -35.98 6.74
CA GLY A 796 -1.38 -35.30 5.46
C GLY A 796 -2.84 -34.87 5.23
N GLY A 797 -3.00 -33.68 4.66
CA GLY A 797 -4.29 -33.09 4.36
C GLY A 797 -5.00 -33.76 3.18
N ALA A 798 -6.32 -33.68 3.15
CA ALA A 798 -7.11 -34.25 2.05
C ALA A 798 -7.04 -33.37 0.79
N GLY A 799 -7.08 -33.97 -0.40
CA GLY A 799 -7.23 -33.22 -1.67
C GLY A 799 -8.60 -32.56 -1.80
N GLY A 800 -8.70 -31.53 -2.66
CA GLY A 800 -9.96 -30.80 -2.91
C GLY A 800 -11.04 -31.67 -3.56
N ALA A 801 -12.31 -31.40 -3.22
CA ALA A 801 -13.47 -32.14 -3.71
C ALA A 801 -13.89 -31.69 -5.13
N ALA A 802 -14.53 -32.58 -5.90
CA ALA A 802 -15.03 -32.23 -7.23
C ALA A 802 -16.17 -31.19 -7.12
N GLY A 803 -15.98 -30.01 -7.71
CA GLY A 803 -17.02 -28.97 -7.77
C GLY A 803 -18.30 -29.48 -8.46
N SER A 804 -19.46 -28.99 -8.02
CA SER A 804 -20.80 -29.45 -8.44
C SER A 804 -21.17 -29.16 -9.91
N GLY A 805 -20.25 -28.62 -10.71
CA GLY A 805 -20.46 -28.12 -12.06
C GLY A 805 -19.72 -28.90 -13.16
N GLY A 806 -20.15 -30.13 -13.43
CA GLY A 806 -19.88 -30.83 -14.70
C GLY A 806 -18.83 -31.95 -14.65
N SER A 807 -19.14 -33.04 -15.35
CA SER A 807 -18.34 -34.25 -15.48
C SER A 807 -17.03 -34.00 -16.22
N GLY A 808 -15.88 -33.99 -15.51
CA GLY A 808 -14.56 -34.02 -16.16
C GLY A 808 -13.36 -33.39 -15.44
N GLY A 809 -13.46 -32.98 -14.18
CA GLY A 809 -12.29 -32.45 -13.42
C GLY A 809 -11.32 -33.55 -12.96
N VAL A 810 -10.04 -33.19 -12.77
CA VAL A 810 -9.02 -34.05 -12.15
C VAL A 810 -9.13 -33.91 -10.62
N VAL A 811 -9.28 -35.03 -9.90
CA VAL A 811 -9.35 -35.05 -8.43
C VAL A 811 -7.98 -34.68 -7.85
N GLY A 812 -7.95 -33.77 -6.87
CA GLY A 812 -6.72 -33.36 -6.20
C GLY A 812 -6.13 -34.51 -5.38
N ASN A 813 -4.80 -34.61 -5.36
CA ASN A 813 -4.12 -35.64 -4.57
C ASN A 813 -4.23 -35.32 -3.07
N GLY A 814 -4.25 -36.36 -2.24
CA GLY A 814 -4.05 -36.18 -0.80
C GLY A 814 -2.59 -35.86 -0.50
N GLY A 815 -2.34 -35.03 0.50
CA GLY A 815 -0.99 -34.70 0.97
C GLY A 815 -0.33 -35.85 1.70
N ASN A 816 0.99 -35.92 1.72
CA ASN A 816 1.71 -36.99 2.42
C ASN A 816 1.66 -36.79 3.94
N GLY A 817 1.68 -37.88 4.70
CA GLY A 817 1.88 -37.83 6.15
C GLY A 817 3.31 -37.42 6.49
N GLY A 818 3.47 -36.63 7.54
CA GLY A 818 4.75 -36.18 8.05
C GLY A 818 5.57 -37.33 8.65
N ALA A 819 6.90 -37.21 8.58
CA ALA A 819 7.80 -38.18 9.20
C ALA A 819 7.71 -38.12 10.73
N GLY A 820 7.75 -39.28 11.37
CA GLY A 820 7.86 -39.39 12.82
C GLY A 820 9.27 -39.01 13.29
N GLY A 821 9.33 -38.39 14.46
CA GLY A 821 10.56 -37.90 15.07
C GLY A 821 11.51 -39.02 15.48
N ALA A 822 12.82 -38.79 15.41
CA ALA A 822 13.79 -39.71 15.98
C ALA A 822 13.72 -39.69 17.51
N GLY A 823 13.83 -40.85 18.15
CA GLY A 823 14.01 -40.93 19.59
C GLY A 823 15.42 -40.48 19.99
N GLY A 824 15.53 -39.79 21.12
CA GLY A 824 16.80 -39.30 21.64
C GLY A 824 17.77 -40.42 21.99
N SER A 825 19.06 -40.15 21.92
CA SER A 825 20.08 -41.11 22.35
C SER A 825 20.11 -41.21 23.87
N GLY A 826 20.11 -42.42 24.42
CA GLY A 826 20.39 -42.63 25.85
C GLY A 826 21.83 -42.28 26.19
N ALA A 827 22.08 -41.91 27.45
CA ALA A 827 23.39 -41.52 27.94
C ALA A 827 24.43 -42.65 27.83
N ALA A 828 25.68 -42.29 27.49
CA ALA A 828 26.80 -43.21 27.56
C ALA A 828 27.08 -43.58 29.03
N GLY A 829 27.31 -44.87 29.32
CA GLY A 829 27.66 -45.30 30.67
C GLY A 829 29.01 -44.73 31.11
N ALA A 830 29.11 -44.22 32.34
CA ALA A 830 30.34 -43.66 32.89
C ALA A 830 31.50 -44.66 32.78
N ALA A 831 32.65 -44.22 32.28
CA ALA A 831 33.80 -45.08 32.05
C ALA A 831 34.32 -45.67 33.36
N GLY A 832 34.05 -46.96 33.60
CA GLY A 832 34.59 -47.73 34.73
C GLY A 832 33.63 -48.05 35.87
N SER A 833 32.37 -47.57 35.86
CA SER A 833 31.41 -47.86 36.95
C SER A 833 30.73 -49.23 36.87
N GLY A 834 30.70 -49.85 35.68
CA GLY A 834 30.01 -51.12 35.45
C GLY A 834 28.52 -51.01 35.15
N ASP A 835 27.95 -49.79 35.25
CA ASP A 835 26.54 -49.54 34.96
C ASP A 835 26.24 -49.64 33.46
N ALA A 836 25.01 -50.07 33.13
CA ALA A 836 24.54 -50.07 31.75
C ALA A 836 24.26 -48.62 31.29
N GLY A 837 24.64 -48.29 30.05
CA GLY A 837 24.23 -47.02 29.44
C GLY A 837 22.71 -46.92 29.34
N GLY A 838 22.20 -45.70 29.25
CA GLY A 838 20.75 -45.47 29.22
C GLY A 838 20.09 -45.94 27.94
N GLN A 839 18.79 -46.20 28.01
CA GLN A 839 18.02 -46.63 26.83
C GLN A 839 17.80 -45.45 25.89
N GLY A 840 17.99 -45.64 24.58
CA GLY A 840 17.53 -44.65 23.61
C GLY A 840 16.01 -44.52 23.66
N GLY A 841 15.50 -43.32 23.43
CA GLY A 841 14.08 -43.06 23.30
C GLY A 841 13.48 -43.78 22.09
N ASN A 842 12.17 -43.99 22.13
CA ASN A 842 11.46 -44.55 20.99
C ASN A 842 11.32 -43.49 19.88
N GLY A 843 11.46 -43.91 18.63
CA GLY A 843 11.08 -43.07 17.50
C GLY A 843 9.57 -42.90 17.45
N GLY A 844 9.12 -41.73 17.03
CA GLY A 844 7.71 -41.44 16.84
C GLY A 844 7.14 -42.09 15.58
N ALA A 845 5.82 -42.28 15.58
CA ALA A 845 5.10 -42.78 14.42
C ALA A 845 5.06 -41.72 13.31
N GLY A 846 5.17 -42.15 12.05
CA GLY A 846 4.85 -41.27 10.92
C GLY A 846 3.36 -40.99 10.85
N GLY A 847 3.00 -39.82 10.34
CA GLY A 847 1.61 -39.42 10.11
C GLY A 847 0.97 -40.20 8.96
N GLN A 848 -0.36 -40.24 8.96
CA GLN A 848 -1.12 -40.87 7.89
C GLN A 848 -1.17 -39.97 6.66
N GLY A 849 -1.11 -40.54 5.47
CA GLY A 849 -1.32 -39.78 4.24
C GLY A 849 -2.78 -39.36 4.07
N GLY A 850 -2.99 -38.19 3.48
CA GLY A 850 -4.30 -37.62 3.22
C GLY A 850 -5.10 -38.39 2.17
N SER A 851 -6.41 -38.31 2.25
CA SER A 851 -7.31 -38.92 1.26
C SER A 851 -7.42 -38.05 0.00
N ALA A 852 -7.53 -38.67 -1.18
CA ALA A 852 -7.91 -37.96 -2.40
C ALA A 852 -9.36 -37.44 -2.26
N GLY A 853 -9.66 -36.28 -2.86
CA GLY A 853 -10.92 -35.56 -2.69
C GLY A 853 -12.19 -36.41 -2.90
N GLY A 854 -13.20 -36.21 -2.05
CA GLY A 854 -14.40 -37.04 -1.95
C GLY A 854 -15.14 -37.25 -3.27
N ALA A 855 -15.36 -38.53 -3.62
CA ALA A 855 -16.01 -38.96 -4.85
C ALA A 855 -17.52 -38.68 -4.83
N SER A 856 -17.97 -37.68 -5.60
CA SER A 856 -19.32 -37.67 -6.16
C SER A 856 -19.29 -37.10 -7.58
N GLY A 857 -18.75 -37.88 -8.51
CA GLY A 857 -18.74 -37.57 -9.95
C GLY A 857 -17.92 -38.61 -10.70
N THR A 858 -18.52 -39.29 -11.67
CA THR A 858 -17.93 -40.44 -12.37
C THR A 858 -16.67 -40.07 -13.18
N ALA A 859 -15.54 -40.67 -12.79
CA ALA A 859 -14.30 -40.94 -13.54
C ALA A 859 -13.68 -39.79 -14.37
N GLY A 860 -13.03 -38.85 -13.68
CA GLY A 860 -11.75 -38.27 -14.11
C GLY A 860 -10.59 -39.08 -13.47
N ALA A 861 -9.34 -38.89 -13.95
CA ALA A 861 -8.17 -39.62 -13.46
C ALA A 861 -8.10 -39.62 -11.91
N SER A 862 -7.94 -40.81 -11.34
CA SER A 862 -7.97 -41.04 -9.89
C SER A 862 -6.78 -40.37 -9.21
N GLY A 863 -7.04 -39.35 -8.39
CA GLY A 863 -6.05 -38.82 -7.47
C GLY A 863 -5.53 -39.91 -6.54
N HIS A 864 -4.26 -39.82 -6.18
CA HIS A 864 -3.63 -40.75 -5.25
C HIS A 864 -3.79 -40.23 -3.81
N GLY A 865 -4.07 -41.14 -2.87
CA GLY A 865 -3.93 -40.83 -1.45
C GLY A 865 -2.46 -40.60 -1.13
N GLY A 866 -2.18 -39.74 -0.16
CA GLY A 866 -0.81 -39.45 0.26
C GLY A 866 -0.12 -40.70 0.83
N ASN A 867 1.21 -40.69 0.80
CA ASN A 867 2.00 -41.71 1.46
C ASN A 867 2.01 -41.47 2.97
N ALA A 868 1.95 -42.54 3.76
CA ALA A 868 2.24 -42.44 5.19
C ALA A 868 3.70 -42.05 5.43
N GLY A 869 3.95 -41.27 6.47
CA GLY A 869 5.30 -40.87 6.86
C GLY A 869 6.12 -42.06 7.37
N ASN A 870 7.45 -41.94 7.25
CA ASN A 870 8.36 -42.92 7.83
C ASN A 870 8.42 -42.71 9.36
N GLY A 871 8.34 -43.79 10.14
CA GLY A 871 8.57 -43.74 11.59
C GLY A 871 10.06 -43.55 11.92
N GLY A 872 10.36 -42.86 13.02
CA GLY A 872 11.73 -42.57 13.42
C GLY A 872 12.53 -43.81 13.83
N ASP A 873 13.81 -43.87 13.45
CA ASP A 873 14.73 -44.94 13.82
C ASP A 873 15.15 -44.82 15.30
N GLY A 874 14.61 -45.67 16.18
CA GLY A 874 15.04 -45.73 17.58
C GLY A 874 16.49 -46.19 17.72
N ASN A 875 17.33 -45.39 18.39
CA ASN A 875 18.77 -45.63 18.61
C ASN A 875 19.05 -46.72 19.67
N SER A 876 18.46 -47.91 19.50
CA SER A 876 18.64 -49.07 20.39
C SER A 876 19.83 -49.95 20.00
N ARG A 877 20.58 -49.60 18.94
CA ARG A 877 21.63 -50.47 18.36
C ARG A 877 22.95 -50.42 19.13
N THR A 878 23.23 -49.35 19.86
CA THR A 878 24.52 -49.14 20.53
C THR A 878 24.69 -50.00 21.80
N ALA A 879 23.61 -50.30 22.52
CA ALA A 879 23.67 -51.09 23.76
C ALA A 879 23.95 -52.59 23.51
N ARG A 880 23.45 -53.16 22.39
CA ARG A 880 23.63 -54.58 22.09
C ARG A 880 25.07 -54.94 21.69
N ASP A 881 25.76 -54.04 20.98
CA ASP A 881 27.11 -54.30 20.48
C ASP A 881 28.19 -54.15 21.57
N GLN A 882 27.95 -53.30 22.59
CA GLN A 882 28.87 -53.15 23.72
C GLN A 882 28.75 -54.28 24.76
N GLY A 883 27.55 -54.85 24.96
CA GLY A 883 27.36 -56.03 25.82
C GLY A 883 28.01 -57.30 25.27
N GLN A 884 28.09 -57.44 23.94
CA GLN A 884 28.74 -58.58 23.27
C GLN A 884 30.27 -58.51 23.38
N ARG A 885 30.86 -57.29 23.26
CA ARG A 885 32.31 -57.09 23.40
C ARG A 885 32.85 -57.27 24.82
N ARG A 886 32.03 -57.06 25.86
CA ARG A 886 32.43 -57.31 27.27
C ARG A 886 32.38 -58.79 27.68
N ARG A 887 31.68 -59.65 26.93
CA ARG A 887 31.70 -61.11 27.16
C ARG A 887 32.91 -61.81 26.52
N GLN A 888 33.76 -61.08 25.79
CA GLN A 888 34.95 -61.60 25.11
C GLN A 888 36.28 -61.03 25.61
N ARG A 889 36.32 -60.38 26.79
CA ARG A 889 37.56 -60.02 27.47
C ARG A 889 37.61 -60.56 28.89
#